data_AF-A0A4Y7PL00-F1
#
_entry.id   AF-A0A4Y7PL00-F1
#
_cell.length_a   1.000
_cell.length_b   1.000
_cell.length_c   1.000
_cell.angle_alpha   90.00
_cell.angle_beta   90.00
_cell.angle_gamma   90.00
#
_symmetry.space_group_name_H-M   'P 1'
#
loop_
_entity.id
_entity.type
_entity.pdbx_description
1 polymer ?
#
loop_
_entity_poly.entity_id
_entity_poly.type
_entity_poly.pdbx_seq_one_letter_code
_entity_poly.pdbx_strand_id
1 'polypeptide(L)'
;MEAVFFAALPPVQDFFRTDLWMKYQGGNEGDRANFKLLAKAVTDEALIHAAQEWAKCVKMDTETEANQLAVFIECQWHILRGDWAAMFKTLEKNQIKITKIQPSEKVSLYCIEEEEEEEEEEDSSELVTNLETSSTQSSKLKLLCKWTQILNQFFFNLSSNEKEKEYTKAVKVLQEMRSNKKKKFNPTDLKKSGLADIINKIAHPSTKLEMSAQLRSSFQKHRWKETLSICLEAWYPTTGLIVDNLTMKNPDLAKGLKLSQFSRNFFTKTWTEFNSKIEKFPVSLQVILQCTKQFRDRIKKVKKKISSIHKAAKTINSPNSDKSECYNCRNLPEDSEDRCERIIYITKYDVDSIQGKTNHAGDGKYHPLKMLPSIKISSRSEVYKRCGRDIVHFKDTVTQKEIGGVQFHALPDHAFHQLQKHHSDVAIVAENIRRGNAFQSWNHGQMKAVGTRVAQGGRAGDAYAAYPSSSIDPMDTKKHVEALFSHGEDTTVLLAVLEKAAPHVFLDIKNAVEKTGTGSLGRYGLNSFYCWNYVAPQHKDKDFTWTISTQLFKRGPVDEYNFSFTQWGIYIQTEENTVWWFNGRDMHGTIVPRQSSITSSDSISHGIVCVLRQKDANAAKEYRDIRQGYNHRVEMWKKVDVDDIN
;
A
#
# COMPACT_ATOMS: atom_id res chain seq x y z
N MET A 1 3.73 24.34 -30.70
CA MET A 1 4.52 23.20 -30.19
C MET A 1 3.84 22.53 -29.00
N GLU A 2 3.61 23.20 -27.87
CA GLU A 2 2.89 22.61 -26.72
C GLU A 2 1.45 22.17 -27.06
N ALA A 3 0.71 22.93 -27.86
CA ALA A 3 -0.69 22.60 -28.19
C ALA A 3 -0.87 21.34 -29.07
N VAL A 4 0.12 21.01 -29.93
CA VAL A 4 0.05 19.86 -30.86
C VAL A 4 0.54 18.58 -30.16
N PHE A 5 1.56 18.69 -29.30
CA PHE A 5 2.08 17.56 -28.51
C PHE A 5 1.02 16.96 -27.57
N PHE A 6 0.05 17.76 -27.11
CA PHE A 6 -0.98 17.35 -26.15
C PHE A 6 -2.33 16.93 -26.75
N ALA A 7 -2.56 17.12 -28.06
CA ALA A 7 -3.82 16.75 -28.71
C ALA A 7 -3.93 15.24 -29.03
N ALA A 8 -2.80 14.52 -29.12
CA ALA A 8 -2.76 13.09 -29.48
C ALA A 8 -2.61 12.11 -28.29
N LEU A 9 -2.62 12.61 -27.05
CA LEU A 9 -2.09 11.90 -25.87
C LEU A 9 -3.02 11.06 -24.97
N PRO A 10 -4.37 11.09 -25.02
CA PRO A 10 -5.17 10.44 -23.97
C PRO A 10 -5.04 8.92 -23.84
N PRO A 11 -5.04 8.10 -24.92
CA PRO A 11 -4.97 6.62 -24.79
C PRO A 11 -3.59 6.13 -24.31
N VAL A 12 -2.54 6.86 -24.69
CA VAL A 12 -1.14 6.47 -24.53
C VAL A 12 -0.68 6.57 -23.08
N GLN A 13 -1.12 7.60 -22.35
CA GLN A 13 -0.67 7.83 -20.97
C GLN A 13 -1.22 6.81 -19.97
N ASP A 14 -2.39 6.23 -20.23
CA ASP A 14 -2.96 5.19 -19.37
C ASP A 14 -2.23 3.86 -19.57
N PHE A 15 -1.85 3.50 -20.80
CA PHE A 15 -0.99 2.34 -21.08
C PHE A 15 0.37 2.44 -20.33
N PHE A 16 0.98 3.63 -20.31
CA PHE A 16 2.23 3.86 -19.56
C PHE A 16 2.05 3.85 -18.03
N ARG A 17 0.89 4.29 -17.52
CA ARG A 17 0.62 4.35 -16.07
C ARG A 17 0.24 3.02 -15.46
N THR A 18 -0.48 2.15 -16.16
CA THR A 18 -0.98 0.89 -15.57
C THR A 18 -0.12 -0.33 -15.91
N ASP A 19 0.45 -0.43 -17.12
CA ASP A 19 1.11 -1.66 -17.56
C ASP A 19 2.64 -1.59 -17.69
N LEU A 20 3.20 -0.43 -18.07
CA LEU A 20 4.66 -0.26 -18.24
C LEU A 20 5.36 0.28 -16.98
N TRP A 21 4.68 1.07 -16.16
CA TRP A 21 5.18 1.53 -14.85
C TRP A 21 5.56 0.36 -13.91
N MET A 22 4.88 -0.79 -14.05
CA MET A 22 5.18 -2.01 -13.29
C MET A 22 6.36 -2.82 -13.84
N LYS A 23 6.77 -2.59 -15.10
CA LYS A 23 7.72 -3.43 -15.83
C LYS A 23 9.15 -2.86 -15.92
N TYR A 24 9.35 -1.55 -15.76
CA TYR A 24 10.64 -0.89 -16.03
C TYR A 24 11.28 -0.26 -14.77
N GLN A 25 11.66 -1.10 -13.78
CA GLN A 25 12.55 -0.69 -12.68
C GLN A 25 13.86 -1.45 -12.74
N GLY A 26 14.85 -0.83 -13.35
CA GLY A 26 16.18 -1.37 -13.67
C GLY A 26 16.55 -0.74 -15.01
N GLY A 27 17.70 -0.08 -15.12
CA GLY A 27 18.06 0.65 -16.32
C GLY A 27 19.51 0.40 -16.65
N ASN A 28 19.75 -0.54 -17.55
CA ASN A 28 21.02 -0.69 -18.26
C ASN A 28 20.77 -1.00 -19.76
N GLU A 29 21.82 -0.98 -20.59
CA GLU A 29 21.69 -1.00 -22.06
C GLU A 29 21.00 -2.24 -22.65
N GLY A 30 20.92 -3.34 -21.89
CA GLY A 30 20.15 -4.54 -22.26
C GLY A 30 18.62 -4.33 -22.21
N ASP A 31 18.15 -3.38 -21.40
CA ASP A 31 16.73 -3.04 -21.32
C ASP A 31 16.25 -2.30 -22.57
N ARG A 32 17.15 -1.56 -23.24
CA ARG A 32 16.87 -0.87 -24.52
C ARG A 32 16.59 -1.83 -25.68
N ALA A 33 17.25 -2.99 -25.73
CA ALA A 33 17.01 -4.00 -26.77
C ALA A 33 15.65 -4.70 -26.58
N ASN A 34 15.31 -5.03 -25.34
CA ASN A 34 14.01 -5.63 -24.99
C ASN A 34 12.85 -4.63 -25.16
N PHE A 35 13.11 -3.34 -24.95
CA PHE A 35 12.11 -2.29 -25.17
C PHE A 35 11.80 -2.07 -26.66
N LYS A 36 12.79 -2.20 -27.56
CA LYS A 36 12.58 -2.22 -29.02
C LYS A 36 11.77 -3.44 -29.49
N LEU A 37 12.00 -4.61 -28.87
CA LEU A 37 11.20 -5.82 -29.09
C LEU A 37 9.77 -5.68 -28.55
N LEU A 38 9.59 -5.01 -27.41
CA LEU A 38 8.26 -4.73 -26.85
C LEU A 38 7.49 -3.76 -27.75
N ALA A 39 8.14 -2.70 -28.26
CA ALA A 39 7.54 -1.76 -29.20
C ALA A 39 7.13 -2.42 -30.54
N LYS A 40 7.88 -3.43 -31.00
CA LYS A 40 7.49 -4.29 -32.14
C LYS A 40 6.25 -5.16 -31.85
N ALA A 41 5.96 -5.46 -30.59
CA ALA A 41 4.88 -6.35 -30.18
C ALA A 41 3.60 -5.62 -29.71
N VAL A 42 3.58 -4.28 -29.71
CA VAL A 42 2.37 -3.52 -29.39
C VAL A 42 1.52 -3.39 -30.64
N THR A 43 0.39 -4.10 -30.67
CA THR A 43 -0.60 -4.09 -31.76
C THR A 43 -1.76 -3.12 -31.52
N ASP A 44 -1.62 -2.19 -30.57
CA ASP A 44 -2.66 -1.20 -30.27
C ASP A 44 -2.65 -0.12 -31.36
N GLU A 45 -3.60 -0.22 -32.29
CA GLU A 45 -3.77 0.70 -33.42
C GLU A 45 -3.83 2.16 -32.99
N ALA A 46 -4.39 2.47 -31.80
CA ALA A 46 -4.46 3.84 -31.31
C ALA A 46 -3.09 4.38 -30.89
N LEU A 47 -2.21 3.52 -30.38
CA LEU A 47 -0.83 3.87 -30.02
C LEU A 47 0.04 4.04 -31.27
N ILE A 48 -0.13 3.15 -32.26
CA ILE A 48 0.57 3.19 -33.55
C ILE A 48 0.19 4.46 -34.30
N HIS A 49 -1.11 4.75 -34.43
CA HIS A 49 -1.60 5.96 -35.07
C HIS A 49 -1.11 7.24 -34.36
N ALA A 50 -1.09 7.26 -33.02
CA ALA A 50 -0.55 8.39 -32.26
C ALA A 50 0.96 8.62 -32.50
N ALA A 51 1.73 7.53 -32.64
CA ALA A 51 3.16 7.62 -32.95
C ALA A 51 3.42 8.07 -34.38
N GLN A 52 2.62 7.62 -35.36
CA GLN A 52 2.71 8.06 -36.76
C GLN A 52 2.36 9.56 -36.90
N GLU A 53 1.27 10.02 -36.27
CA GLU A 53 0.90 11.44 -36.27
C GLU A 53 1.96 12.31 -35.58
N TRP A 54 2.55 11.81 -34.50
CA TRP A 54 3.68 12.48 -33.86
C TRP A 54 4.91 12.53 -34.77
N ALA A 55 5.26 11.43 -35.43
CA ALA A 55 6.40 11.35 -36.35
C ALA A 55 6.25 12.31 -37.54
N LYS A 56 5.04 12.41 -38.11
CA LYS A 56 4.72 13.41 -39.15
C LYS A 56 4.94 14.84 -38.63
N CYS A 57 4.50 15.13 -37.40
CA CYS A 57 4.69 16.44 -36.79
C CYS A 57 6.17 16.78 -36.60
N VAL A 58 6.99 15.84 -36.10
CA VAL A 58 8.42 16.10 -35.87
C VAL A 58 9.30 15.91 -37.10
N LYS A 59 8.70 15.66 -38.28
CA LYS A 59 9.39 15.35 -39.54
C LYS A 59 10.44 14.25 -39.37
N MET A 60 10.05 13.17 -38.70
CA MET A 60 10.91 12.00 -38.51
C MET A 60 11.08 11.26 -39.84
N ASP A 61 12.28 11.36 -40.41
CA ASP A 61 12.67 10.72 -41.67
C ASP A 61 13.29 9.34 -41.40
N THR A 62 12.56 8.49 -40.67
CA THR A 62 13.03 7.15 -40.31
C THR A 62 12.28 6.09 -41.11
N GLU A 63 13.01 5.13 -41.69
CA GLU A 63 12.53 4.16 -42.67
C GLU A 63 11.45 3.17 -42.17
N THR A 64 11.19 3.06 -40.86
CA THR A 64 10.23 2.08 -40.33
C THR A 64 9.37 2.63 -39.18
N GLU A 65 8.09 2.22 -39.17
CA GLU A 65 7.08 2.61 -38.18
C GLU A 65 7.49 2.22 -36.74
N ALA A 66 8.15 1.08 -36.59
CA ALA A 66 8.65 0.61 -35.30
C ALA A 66 9.70 1.57 -34.69
N ASN A 67 10.52 2.22 -35.51
CA ASN A 67 11.49 3.21 -35.03
C ASN A 67 10.81 4.51 -34.63
N GLN A 68 9.77 4.94 -35.37
CA GLN A 68 8.94 6.10 -35.01
C GLN A 68 8.28 5.93 -33.65
N LEU A 69 7.68 4.76 -33.42
CA LEU A 69 7.05 4.39 -32.15
C LEU A 69 8.06 4.31 -31.01
N ALA A 70 9.23 3.70 -31.21
CA ALA A 70 10.25 3.60 -30.17
C ALA A 70 10.76 4.97 -29.70
N VAL A 71 11.03 5.89 -30.63
CA VAL A 71 11.50 7.23 -30.29
C VAL A 71 10.41 8.07 -29.65
N PHE A 72 9.16 7.95 -30.11
CA PHE A 72 7.99 8.59 -29.48
C PHE A 72 7.86 8.19 -28.02
N ILE A 73 7.91 6.88 -27.75
CA ILE A 73 7.75 6.33 -26.40
C ILE A 73 8.91 6.78 -25.49
N GLU A 74 10.16 6.72 -25.96
CA GLU A 74 11.32 7.15 -25.16
C GLU A 74 11.22 8.65 -24.81
N CYS A 75 10.71 9.48 -25.73
CA CYS A 75 10.43 10.89 -25.44
C CYS A 75 9.31 11.08 -24.40
N GLN A 76 8.19 10.36 -24.51
CA GLN A 76 7.09 10.42 -23.53
C GLN A 76 7.55 9.99 -22.13
N TRP A 77 8.43 9.00 -22.06
CA TRP A 77 9.01 8.52 -20.80
C TRP A 77 9.82 9.60 -20.08
N HIS A 78 10.70 10.29 -20.81
CA HIS A 78 11.50 11.39 -20.25
C HIS A 78 10.62 12.56 -19.80
N ILE A 79 9.54 12.87 -20.53
CA ILE A 79 8.56 13.90 -20.16
C ILE A 79 7.83 13.54 -18.86
N LEU A 80 7.40 12.28 -18.69
CA LEU A 80 6.73 11.82 -17.46
C LEU A 80 7.62 11.90 -16.21
N ARG A 81 8.94 11.76 -16.39
CA ARG A 81 9.95 11.94 -15.33
C ARG A 81 10.33 13.40 -15.08
N GLY A 82 9.90 14.32 -15.95
CA GLY A 82 10.33 15.71 -15.95
C GLY A 82 11.79 15.92 -16.38
N ASP A 83 12.38 14.95 -17.08
CA ASP A 83 13.77 14.97 -17.55
C ASP A 83 13.86 15.41 -19.02
N TRP A 84 13.64 16.71 -19.22
CA TRP A 84 13.58 17.31 -20.55
C TRP A 84 14.93 17.23 -21.30
N ALA A 85 16.06 17.27 -20.59
CA ALA A 85 17.38 17.20 -21.20
C ALA A 85 17.62 15.83 -21.85
N ALA A 86 17.21 14.75 -21.17
CA ALA A 86 17.30 13.41 -21.72
C ALA A 86 16.34 13.21 -22.92
N MET A 87 15.16 13.82 -22.89
CA MET A 87 14.23 13.81 -24.04
C MET A 87 14.84 14.48 -25.28
N PHE A 88 15.41 15.68 -25.14
CA PHE A 88 16.05 16.37 -26.27
C PHE A 88 17.26 15.60 -26.80
N LYS A 89 18.06 15.00 -25.92
CA LYS A 89 19.19 14.13 -26.30
C LYS A 89 18.72 12.90 -27.09
N THR A 90 17.54 12.35 -26.76
CA THR A 90 16.91 11.26 -27.51
C THR A 90 16.47 11.72 -28.90
N LEU A 91 15.91 12.93 -29.04
CA LEU A 91 15.55 13.48 -30.36
C LEU A 91 16.79 13.76 -31.23
N GLU A 92 17.84 14.37 -30.65
CA GLU A 92 19.11 14.64 -31.34
C GLU A 92 19.82 13.34 -31.79
N LYS A 93 19.84 12.32 -30.91
CA LYS A 93 20.44 11.01 -31.22
C LYS A 93 19.78 10.34 -32.42
N ASN A 94 18.50 10.57 -32.63
CA ASN A 94 17.74 10.04 -33.76
C ASN A 94 17.67 11.02 -34.95
N GLN A 95 18.54 12.05 -34.96
CA GLN A 95 18.68 13.05 -36.03
C GLN A 95 17.40 13.84 -36.32
N ILE A 96 16.51 13.96 -35.33
CA ILE A 96 15.22 14.64 -35.47
C ILE A 96 15.43 16.14 -35.31
N LYS A 97 15.52 16.86 -36.44
CA LYS A 97 15.62 18.32 -36.45
C LYS A 97 14.24 18.93 -36.24
N ILE A 98 14.02 19.49 -35.05
CA ILE A 98 12.82 20.29 -34.76
C ILE A 98 12.89 21.61 -35.57
N THR A 99 12.37 21.61 -36.79
CA THR A 99 12.18 22.83 -37.58
C THR A 99 10.78 23.37 -37.35
N LYS A 100 10.61 24.71 -37.34
CA LYS A 100 9.30 25.38 -37.18
C LYS A 100 8.26 24.77 -38.14
N ILE A 101 7.17 24.24 -37.59
CA ILE A 101 6.09 23.60 -38.37
C ILE A 101 5.01 24.63 -38.69
N GLN A 102 4.66 24.73 -39.98
CA GLN A 102 3.50 25.45 -40.51
C GLN A 102 2.24 24.56 -40.38
N PRO A 103 1.05 25.12 -40.08
CA PRO A 103 -0.17 24.32 -39.92
C PRO A 103 -0.73 23.92 -41.29
N SER A 104 -0.98 22.62 -41.53
CA SER A 104 -1.65 22.15 -42.75
C SER A 104 -2.99 21.47 -42.49
N GLU A 105 -3.81 21.54 -43.53
CA GLU A 105 -5.26 21.37 -43.60
C GLU A 105 -5.76 19.92 -43.61
N LYS A 106 -7.08 19.80 -43.40
CA LYS A 106 -7.92 18.59 -43.31
C LYS A 106 -7.68 17.58 -44.44
N VAL A 107 -7.70 16.29 -44.10
CA VAL A 107 -7.79 15.18 -45.07
C VAL A 107 -8.91 14.19 -44.70
N SER A 108 -9.55 13.72 -45.76
CA SER A 108 -10.77 12.90 -45.90
C SER A 108 -10.53 11.40 -45.67
N LEU A 109 -11.57 10.69 -45.21
CA LEU A 109 -11.65 9.23 -45.14
C LEU A 109 -11.84 8.60 -46.54
N TYR A 110 -11.21 7.45 -46.77
CA TYR A 110 -11.64 6.42 -47.74
C TYR A 110 -11.48 5.01 -47.16
N CYS A 111 -12.34 4.11 -47.64
CA CYS A 111 -12.63 2.75 -47.18
C CYS A 111 -11.53 1.72 -47.49
N ILE A 112 -11.50 0.65 -46.69
CA ILE A 112 -10.63 -0.54 -46.81
C ILE A 112 -11.40 -1.62 -47.59
N GLU A 113 -10.73 -2.29 -48.54
CA GLU A 113 -11.12 -3.60 -49.07
C GLU A 113 -10.29 -4.69 -48.38
N GLU A 114 -10.95 -5.83 -48.13
CA GLU A 114 -10.44 -7.02 -47.45
C GLU A 114 -9.60 -7.88 -48.42
N GLU A 115 -8.47 -8.43 -47.95
CA GLU A 115 -7.84 -9.62 -48.53
C GLU A 115 -7.50 -10.61 -47.40
N GLU A 116 -7.94 -11.85 -47.61
CA GLU A 116 -7.62 -13.08 -46.87
C GLU A 116 -6.24 -13.63 -47.29
N GLU A 117 -5.60 -14.41 -46.41
CA GLU A 117 -4.56 -15.45 -46.63
C GLU A 117 -3.66 -15.52 -45.37
N GLU A 118 -3.12 -16.61 -44.86
CA GLU A 118 -3.29 -18.07 -44.98
C GLU A 118 -2.63 -18.61 -43.68
N GLU A 119 -3.16 -19.68 -43.10
CA GLU A 119 -2.64 -20.31 -41.88
C GLU A 119 -1.47 -21.26 -42.22
N GLU A 120 -0.28 -21.03 -41.66
CA GLU A 120 0.77 -22.06 -41.57
C GLU A 120 0.84 -22.61 -40.13
N GLU A 121 0.48 -23.88 -39.98
CA GLU A 121 0.72 -24.68 -38.78
C GLU A 121 2.19 -25.15 -38.74
N GLU A 122 2.97 -24.68 -37.77
CA GLU A 122 4.24 -25.31 -37.40
C GLU A 122 4.04 -26.31 -36.26
N ASP A 123 4.22 -27.58 -36.59
CA ASP A 123 4.27 -28.74 -35.71
C ASP A 123 5.57 -28.73 -34.89
N SER A 124 5.46 -28.70 -33.57
CA SER A 124 6.59 -28.82 -32.65
C SER A 124 6.30 -29.87 -31.57
N SER A 125 6.33 -31.15 -31.94
CA SER A 125 6.44 -32.25 -30.98
C SER A 125 7.75 -33.02 -31.17
N GLU A 126 8.79 -32.68 -30.42
CA GLU A 126 9.84 -33.64 -30.04
C GLU A 126 10.79 -33.03 -29.00
N LEU A 127 10.66 -33.45 -27.73
CA LEU A 127 11.73 -33.64 -26.75
C LEU A 127 11.09 -33.87 -25.38
N VAL A 128 11.05 -35.12 -24.92
CA VAL A 128 11.46 -35.59 -23.58
C VAL A 128 11.06 -37.06 -23.48
N THR A 129 11.99 -37.96 -23.79
CA THR A 129 12.14 -39.26 -23.12
C THR A 129 13.53 -39.75 -23.42
N ASN A 130 14.45 -39.64 -22.45
CA ASN A 130 15.55 -40.58 -22.19
C ASN A 130 16.46 -40.00 -21.11
N LEU A 131 16.19 -40.37 -19.85
CA LEU A 131 17.09 -40.12 -18.73
C LEU A 131 16.94 -41.25 -17.70
N GLU A 132 17.15 -42.48 -18.16
CA GLU A 132 17.32 -43.64 -17.29
C GLU A 132 18.55 -44.43 -17.72
N THR A 133 19.76 -43.91 -17.42
CA THR A 133 20.96 -44.71 -17.12
C THR A 133 22.15 -43.78 -16.81
N SER A 134 22.22 -43.23 -15.60
CA SER A 134 23.51 -42.99 -14.95
C SER A 134 23.35 -43.07 -13.42
N SER A 135 23.97 -44.09 -12.85
CA SER A 135 24.04 -44.32 -11.42
C SER A 135 24.95 -43.27 -10.81
N THR A 136 24.36 -42.21 -10.24
CA THR A 136 24.58 -41.65 -8.88
C THR A 136 24.00 -40.22 -8.85
N GLN A 137 22.77 -40.03 -9.35
CA GLN A 137 22.14 -38.73 -9.28
C GLN A 137 21.76 -38.43 -7.82
N SER A 138 22.30 -37.33 -7.27
CA SER A 138 22.03 -36.88 -5.91
C SER A 138 20.53 -36.89 -5.60
N SER A 139 20.14 -37.45 -4.46
CA SER A 139 18.74 -37.50 -4.01
C SER A 139 18.07 -36.13 -4.00
N LYS A 140 18.85 -35.05 -3.86
CA LYS A 140 18.40 -33.66 -3.98
C LYS A 140 18.00 -33.30 -5.40
N LEU A 141 18.79 -33.67 -6.42
CA LEU A 141 18.48 -33.37 -7.81
C LEU A 141 17.19 -34.09 -8.26
N LYS A 142 17.00 -35.35 -7.85
CA LYS A 142 15.74 -36.08 -8.12
C LYS A 142 14.52 -35.38 -7.50
N LEU A 143 14.65 -34.87 -6.27
CA LEU A 143 13.59 -34.09 -5.63
C LEU A 143 13.28 -32.79 -6.39
N LEU A 144 14.32 -32.08 -6.83
CA LEU A 144 14.15 -30.84 -7.60
C LEU A 144 13.47 -31.12 -8.96
N CYS A 145 13.89 -32.14 -9.70
CA CYS A 145 13.24 -32.53 -10.96
C CYS A 145 11.76 -32.90 -10.77
N LYS A 146 11.44 -33.61 -9.67
CA LYS A 146 10.06 -33.92 -9.31
C LYS A 146 9.23 -32.66 -9.08
N TRP A 147 9.78 -31.68 -8.36
CA TRP A 147 9.11 -30.39 -8.17
C TRP A 147 8.93 -29.65 -9.49
N THR A 148 9.93 -29.61 -10.36
CA THR A 148 9.86 -29.01 -11.70
C THR A 148 8.73 -29.61 -12.51
N GLN A 149 8.66 -30.94 -12.59
CA GLN A 149 7.65 -31.64 -13.39
C GLN A 149 6.23 -31.32 -12.92
N ILE A 150 5.97 -31.40 -11.61
CA ILE A 150 4.65 -31.16 -11.04
C ILE A 150 4.21 -29.69 -11.27
N LEU A 151 5.12 -28.74 -11.06
CA LEU A 151 4.81 -27.32 -11.29
C LEU A 151 4.59 -27.04 -12.78
N ASN A 152 5.43 -27.59 -13.66
CA ASN A 152 5.28 -27.41 -15.10
C ASN A 152 3.94 -27.98 -15.60
N GLN A 153 3.60 -29.19 -15.14
CA GLN A 153 2.36 -29.84 -15.48
C GLN A 153 1.17 -28.99 -15.04
N PHE A 154 1.10 -28.61 -13.76
CA PHE A 154 -0.02 -27.84 -13.22
C PHE A 154 -0.23 -26.47 -13.89
N PHE A 155 0.85 -25.72 -14.16
CA PHE A 155 0.74 -24.35 -14.68
C PHE A 155 0.62 -24.26 -16.20
N PHE A 156 1.25 -25.16 -16.95
CA PHE A 156 1.45 -24.97 -18.39
C PHE A 156 0.86 -26.10 -19.24
N ASN A 157 0.86 -27.35 -18.78
CA ASN A 157 0.60 -28.49 -19.66
C ASN A 157 -0.77 -29.18 -19.45
N LEU A 158 -1.58 -28.75 -18.49
CA LEU A 158 -2.87 -29.38 -18.20
C LEU A 158 -4.06 -28.60 -18.74
N SER A 159 -5.07 -29.36 -19.16
CA SER A 159 -6.41 -28.83 -19.42
C SER A 159 -7.12 -28.42 -18.12
N SER A 160 -8.23 -27.68 -18.26
CA SER A 160 -9.06 -27.19 -17.15
C SER A 160 -9.46 -28.28 -16.15
N ASN A 161 -9.87 -29.45 -16.65
CA ASN A 161 -10.42 -30.55 -15.85
C ASN A 161 -9.34 -31.34 -15.10
N GLU A 162 -8.11 -31.36 -15.64
CA GLU A 162 -6.99 -32.08 -15.04
C GLU A 162 -6.28 -31.25 -13.97
N LYS A 163 -6.31 -29.92 -14.09
CA LYS A 163 -5.75 -28.99 -13.10
C LYS A 163 -6.32 -29.20 -11.70
N GLU A 164 -7.60 -29.55 -11.59
CA GLU A 164 -8.22 -29.78 -10.28
C GLU A 164 -7.66 -31.04 -9.58
N LYS A 165 -7.34 -32.09 -10.36
CA LYS A 165 -6.70 -33.31 -9.84
C LYS A 165 -5.25 -33.05 -9.43
N GLU A 166 -4.51 -32.25 -10.19
CA GLU A 166 -3.09 -31.96 -9.95
C GLU A 166 -2.85 -30.81 -8.96
N TYR A 167 -3.85 -29.99 -8.69
CA TYR A 167 -3.77 -28.86 -7.75
C TYR A 167 -3.26 -29.28 -6.36
N THR A 168 -3.77 -30.39 -5.81
CA THR A 168 -3.33 -30.89 -4.49
C THR A 168 -1.85 -31.27 -4.48
N LYS A 169 -1.34 -31.84 -5.58
CA LYS A 169 0.07 -32.20 -5.73
C LYS A 169 0.95 -30.96 -5.85
N ALA A 170 0.56 -29.97 -6.65
CA ALA A 170 1.26 -28.71 -6.76
C ALA A 170 1.34 -28.01 -5.40
N VAL A 171 0.23 -27.94 -4.66
CA VAL A 171 0.19 -27.33 -3.32
C VAL A 171 1.10 -28.07 -2.34
N LYS A 172 1.16 -29.40 -2.42
CA LYS A 172 2.09 -30.21 -1.62
C LYS A 172 3.55 -29.89 -1.97
N VAL A 173 3.89 -29.77 -3.25
CA VAL A 173 5.22 -29.31 -3.68
C VAL A 173 5.54 -27.94 -3.07
N LEU A 174 4.63 -26.98 -3.15
CA LEU A 174 4.84 -25.65 -2.54
C LEU A 174 5.13 -25.74 -1.03
N GLN A 175 4.40 -26.59 -0.31
CA GLN A 175 4.59 -26.82 1.14
C GLN A 175 5.94 -27.50 1.45
N GLU A 176 6.35 -28.48 0.63
CA GLU A 176 7.64 -29.14 0.75
C GLU A 176 8.79 -28.15 0.48
N MET A 177 8.69 -27.35 -0.58
CA MET A 177 9.67 -26.31 -0.92
C MET A 177 9.81 -25.31 0.24
N ARG A 178 8.70 -24.87 0.84
CA ARG A 178 8.69 -24.00 2.03
C ARG A 178 9.38 -24.64 3.23
N SER A 179 9.11 -25.92 3.49
CA SER A 179 9.69 -26.65 4.61
C SER A 179 11.21 -26.84 4.45
N ASN A 180 11.71 -26.84 3.22
CA ASN A 180 13.13 -26.98 2.90
C ASN A 180 13.87 -25.65 2.73
N LYS A 181 13.30 -24.49 3.09
CA LYS A 181 13.96 -23.16 2.95
C LYS A 181 15.35 -23.07 3.61
N LYS A 182 15.59 -23.80 4.71
CA LYS A 182 16.89 -23.80 5.41
C LYS A 182 17.95 -24.68 4.73
N LYS A 183 17.55 -25.56 3.80
CA LYS A 183 18.49 -26.43 3.10
C LYS A 183 19.05 -25.68 1.91
N LYS A 184 20.36 -25.41 1.92
CA LYS A 184 21.06 -24.92 0.75
C LYS A 184 21.07 -26.03 -0.31
N PHE A 185 20.48 -25.74 -1.47
CA PHE A 185 20.61 -26.60 -2.64
C PHE A 185 21.85 -26.16 -3.43
N ASN A 186 22.49 -27.12 -4.10
CA ASN A 186 23.58 -26.79 -5.00
C ASN A 186 22.99 -26.01 -6.20
N PRO A 187 23.53 -24.83 -6.55
CA PRO A 187 23.05 -24.03 -7.69
C PRO A 187 23.03 -24.83 -9.00
N THR A 188 24.01 -25.71 -9.20
CA THR A 188 24.13 -26.58 -10.37
C THR A 188 22.98 -27.59 -10.43
N ASP A 189 22.60 -28.19 -9.30
CA ASP A 189 21.46 -29.11 -9.24
C ASP A 189 20.14 -28.37 -9.52
N LEU A 190 20.01 -27.15 -9.00
CA LEU A 190 18.83 -26.31 -9.21
C LEU A 190 18.67 -25.91 -10.68
N LYS A 191 19.76 -25.52 -11.35
CA LYS A 191 19.79 -25.24 -12.79
C LYS A 191 19.49 -26.50 -13.61
N LYS A 192 20.19 -27.61 -13.35
CA LYS A 192 19.99 -28.90 -14.04
C LYS A 192 18.56 -29.45 -13.92
N SER A 193 17.89 -29.18 -12.81
CA SER A 193 16.51 -29.61 -12.61
C SER A 193 15.46 -28.82 -13.42
N GLY A 194 15.82 -27.67 -13.99
CA GLY A 194 14.89 -26.74 -14.64
C GLY A 194 13.93 -26.03 -13.66
N LEU A 195 14.06 -26.25 -12.35
CA LEU A 195 13.13 -25.71 -11.36
C LEU A 195 13.19 -24.18 -11.32
N ALA A 196 14.38 -23.60 -11.44
CA ALA A 196 14.57 -22.15 -11.47
C ALA A 196 13.83 -21.52 -12.65
N ASP A 197 13.88 -22.15 -13.83
CA ASP A 197 13.21 -21.64 -15.03
C ASP A 197 11.70 -21.72 -14.93
N ILE A 198 11.17 -22.83 -14.40
CA ILE A 198 9.73 -22.96 -14.15
C ILE A 198 9.26 -21.95 -13.11
N ILE A 199 9.99 -21.77 -12.01
CA ILE A 199 9.67 -20.73 -11.02
C ILE A 199 9.71 -19.35 -11.66
N ASN A 200 10.72 -19.06 -12.48
CA ASN A 200 10.83 -17.78 -13.18
C ASN A 200 9.68 -17.56 -14.15
N LYS A 201 9.26 -18.58 -14.91
CA LYS A 201 8.09 -18.53 -15.80
C LYS A 201 6.80 -18.28 -15.03
N ILE A 202 6.60 -18.95 -13.89
CA ILE A 202 5.41 -18.75 -13.03
C ILE A 202 5.43 -17.36 -12.39
N ALA A 203 6.59 -16.92 -11.89
CA ALA A 203 6.79 -15.63 -11.22
C ALA A 203 6.84 -14.46 -12.22
N HIS A 204 7.06 -14.73 -13.50
CA HIS A 204 7.10 -13.72 -14.54
C HIS A 204 5.83 -12.87 -14.49
N PRO A 205 5.92 -11.53 -14.57
CA PRO A 205 4.77 -10.64 -14.62
C PRO A 205 4.04 -10.74 -15.98
N SER A 206 3.53 -11.93 -16.31
CA SER A 206 2.55 -12.17 -17.37
C SER A 206 1.16 -12.27 -16.75
N THR A 207 0.22 -11.51 -17.30
CA THR A 207 -1.20 -11.50 -16.89
C THR A 207 -1.94 -12.76 -17.34
N LYS A 208 -1.43 -13.50 -18.35
CA LYS A 208 -2.13 -14.68 -18.91
C LYS A 208 -2.38 -15.78 -17.87
N LEU A 209 -1.39 -16.11 -17.04
CA LEU A 209 -1.54 -17.15 -16.00
C LEU A 209 -2.45 -16.72 -14.85
N GLU A 210 -2.34 -15.46 -14.40
CA GLU A 210 -3.13 -14.93 -13.28
C GLU A 210 -4.60 -14.72 -13.64
N MET A 211 -4.86 -14.38 -14.90
CA MET A 211 -6.20 -14.13 -15.42
C MET A 211 -6.90 -15.40 -15.91
N SER A 212 -6.19 -16.54 -15.97
CA SER A 212 -6.81 -17.84 -16.22
C SER A 212 -7.86 -18.13 -15.15
N ALA A 213 -9.13 -18.29 -15.54
CA ALA A 213 -10.24 -18.53 -14.62
C ALA A 213 -9.97 -19.71 -13.66
N GLN A 214 -9.24 -20.73 -14.12
CA GLN A 214 -8.89 -21.93 -13.36
C GLN A 214 -7.80 -21.68 -12.31
N LEU A 215 -6.81 -20.85 -12.65
CA LEU A 215 -5.65 -20.62 -11.79
C LEU A 215 -5.80 -19.38 -10.91
N ARG A 216 -6.69 -18.45 -11.26
CA ARG A 216 -6.88 -17.18 -10.57
C ARG A 216 -7.12 -17.36 -9.07
N SER A 217 -8.05 -18.23 -8.69
CA SER A 217 -8.34 -18.53 -7.28
C SER A 217 -7.13 -19.15 -6.57
N SER A 218 -6.35 -19.97 -7.27
CA SER A 218 -5.12 -20.60 -6.77
C SER A 218 -3.98 -19.59 -6.57
N PHE A 219 -3.77 -18.66 -7.53
CA PHE A 219 -2.81 -17.56 -7.39
C PHE A 219 -3.17 -16.63 -6.23
N GLN A 220 -4.45 -16.29 -6.08
CA GLN A 220 -4.92 -15.49 -4.94
C GLN A 220 -4.71 -16.22 -3.61
N LYS A 221 -5.05 -17.51 -3.57
CA LYS A 221 -5.01 -18.33 -2.35
C LYS A 221 -3.60 -18.68 -1.89
N HIS A 222 -2.72 -19.08 -2.82
CA HIS A 222 -1.38 -19.60 -2.48
C HIS A 222 -0.24 -18.64 -2.76
N ARG A 223 -0.51 -17.51 -3.44
CA ARG A 223 0.50 -16.49 -3.76
C ARG A 223 1.74 -17.12 -4.40
N TRP A 224 1.49 -17.85 -5.50
CA TRP A 224 2.49 -18.72 -6.13
C TRP A 224 3.75 -17.96 -6.51
N LYS A 225 3.62 -16.80 -7.15
CA LYS A 225 4.77 -16.01 -7.61
C LYS A 225 5.68 -15.67 -6.45
N GLU A 226 5.09 -15.22 -5.36
CA GLU A 226 5.85 -14.63 -4.26
C GLU A 226 6.40 -15.73 -3.37
N THR A 227 5.61 -16.78 -3.14
CA THR A 227 6.06 -17.97 -2.41
C THR A 227 7.23 -18.66 -3.11
N LEU A 228 7.11 -18.92 -4.40
CA LEU A 228 8.16 -19.60 -5.15
C LEU A 228 9.42 -18.73 -5.23
N SER A 229 9.26 -17.41 -5.41
CA SER A 229 10.39 -16.46 -5.36
C SER A 229 11.11 -16.48 -4.00
N ILE A 230 10.37 -16.50 -2.88
CA ILE A 230 10.96 -16.61 -1.53
C ILE A 230 11.73 -17.94 -1.37
N CYS A 231 11.14 -19.05 -1.82
CA CYS A 231 11.79 -20.36 -1.75
C CYS A 231 13.09 -20.38 -2.55
N LEU A 232 13.05 -19.82 -3.76
CA LEU A 232 14.22 -19.74 -4.64
C LEU A 232 15.35 -18.90 -4.01
N GLU A 233 15.02 -17.75 -3.44
CA GLU A 233 15.97 -16.86 -2.77
C GLU A 233 16.62 -17.52 -1.53
N ALA A 234 15.86 -18.29 -0.75
CA ALA A 234 16.39 -18.99 0.42
C ALA A 234 17.44 -20.07 0.04
N TRP A 235 17.32 -20.67 -1.13
CA TRP A 235 18.24 -21.71 -1.60
C TRP A 235 19.48 -21.16 -2.29
N TYR A 236 19.35 -19.97 -2.89
CA TYR A 236 20.42 -19.26 -3.58
C TYR A 236 20.46 -17.79 -3.14
N PRO A 237 20.91 -17.50 -1.89
CA PRO A 237 21.01 -16.14 -1.42
C PRO A 237 22.11 -15.41 -2.21
N THR A 238 21.71 -14.34 -2.90
CA THR A 238 22.58 -13.50 -3.74
C THR A 238 23.72 -12.82 -2.98
N THR A 239 23.71 -12.88 -1.65
CA THR A 239 24.62 -12.15 -0.76
C THR A 239 26.07 -12.65 -0.77
N GLY A 240 26.39 -13.73 -1.48
CA GLY A 240 27.79 -14.18 -1.67
C GLY A 240 28.60 -13.35 -2.69
N LEU A 241 27.95 -12.47 -3.47
CA LEU A 241 28.58 -11.66 -4.52
C LEU A 241 28.45 -10.15 -4.29
N ILE A 242 27.94 -9.73 -3.12
CA ILE A 242 27.73 -8.32 -2.77
C ILE A 242 28.78 -7.89 -1.74
N VAL A 243 30.02 -7.73 -2.20
CA VAL A 243 30.99 -6.81 -1.59
C VAL A 243 31.71 -6.14 -2.74
N ASP A 244 31.07 -5.12 -3.33
CA ASP A 244 31.70 -3.81 -3.58
C ASP A 244 30.77 -2.90 -4.39
N ASN A 245 30.64 -1.66 -3.91
CA ASN A 245 30.04 -0.48 -4.55
C ASN A 245 28.51 -0.35 -4.57
N LEU A 246 27.99 0.58 -3.75
CA LEU A 246 27.37 1.84 -4.22
C LEU A 246 26.72 2.60 -3.04
N THR A 247 27.51 3.42 -2.37
CA THR A 247 27.04 4.53 -1.53
C THR A 247 26.82 5.76 -2.42
N MET A 248 25.59 6.02 -2.85
CA MET A 248 25.22 7.33 -3.41
C MET A 248 24.46 8.16 -2.39
N LYS A 249 25.18 9.12 -1.79
CA LYS A 249 24.59 10.35 -1.25
C LYS A 249 24.28 11.26 -2.45
N ASN A 250 23.08 11.83 -2.54
CA ASN A 250 22.89 13.04 -3.35
C ASN A 250 21.88 14.00 -2.70
N PRO A 251 22.24 15.28 -2.48
CA PRO A 251 21.38 16.28 -1.88
C PRO A 251 20.71 17.11 -3.00
N ASP A 252 19.42 16.91 -3.25
CA ASP A 252 18.66 17.85 -4.10
C ASP A 252 17.16 17.79 -3.78
N LEU A 253 16.80 18.34 -2.62
CA LEU A 253 15.41 18.45 -2.16
C LEU A 253 14.71 19.75 -2.62
N ALA A 254 15.38 20.63 -3.37
CA ALA A 254 14.89 21.99 -3.64
C ALA A 254 14.02 22.15 -4.91
N LYS A 255 13.93 21.15 -5.81
CA LYS A 255 13.16 21.25 -7.07
C LYS A 255 11.69 20.78 -6.98
N GLY A 256 11.25 20.25 -5.84
CA GLY A 256 9.92 19.62 -5.68
C GLY A 256 8.70 20.55 -5.70
N LEU A 257 8.87 21.87 -5.61
CA LEU A 257 7.75 22.82 -5.45
C LEU A 257 7.08 23.25 -6.77
N LYS A 258 7.83 23.35 -7.89
CA LYS A 258 7.27 23.77 -9.20
C LYS A 258 6.50 22.64 -9.94
N LEU A 259 6.80 21.37 -9.67
CA LEU A 259 6.13 20.19 -10.25
C LEU A 259 4.70 19.97 -9.73
N SER A 260 4.36 20.50 -8.55
CA SER A 260 3.03 20.30 -7.95
C SER A 260 1.91 21.11 -8.62
N GLN A 261 2.27 22.15 -9.37
CA GLN A 261 1.32 23.05 -10.03
C GLN A 261 1.03 22.58 -11.46
N PHE A 262 2.04 22.06 -12.16
CA PHE A 262 1.90 21.45 -13.49
C PHE A 262 1.10 20.14 -13.45
N SER A 263 1.40 19.24 -12.52
CA SER A 263 0.63 17.99 -12.32
C SER A 263 -0.84 18.22 -11.99
N ARG A 264 -1.19 19.31 -11.29
CA ARG A 264 -2.59 19.68 -10.99
C ARG A 264 -3.34 20.18 -12.23
N ASN A 265 -2.71 21.05 -13.02
CA ASN A 265 -3.34 21.60 -14.22
C ASN A 265 -3.48 20.54 -15.31
N PHE A 266 -2.47 19.68 -15.45
CA PHE A 266 -2.48 18.56 -16.38
C PHE A 266 -3.60 17.57 -16.06
N PHE A 267 -3.62 17.02 -14.84
CA PHE A 267 -4.63 16.03 -14.44
C PHE A 267 -6.06 16.58 -14.55
N THR A 268 -6.28 17.88 -14.38
CA THR A 268 -7.64 18.46 -14.50
C THR A 268 -8.12 18.47 -15.96
N LYS A 269 -7.23 18.71 -16.92
CA LYS A 269 -7.56 18.71 -18.35
C LYS A 269 -7.70 17.27 -18.89
N THR A 270 -6.74 16.38 -18.62
CA THR A 270 -6.81 14.98 -19.05
C THR A 270 -7.97 14.24 -18.39
N TRP A 271 -8.30 14.56 -17.14
CA TRP A 271 -9.44 13.94 -16.45
C TRP A 271 -10.80 14.32 -17.06
N THR A 272 -10.96 15.54 -17.57
CA THR A 272 -12.20 15.95 -18.23
C THR A 272 -12.40 15.21 -19.55
N GLU A 273 -11.34 15.09 -20.36
CA GLU A 273 -11.37 14.33 -21.61
C GLU A 273 -11.57 12.83 -21.34
N PHE A 274 -10.90 12.27 -20.34
CA PHE A 274 -11.04 10.87 -19.94
C PHE A 274 -12.44 10.56 -19.39
N ASN A 275 -13.03 11.46 -18.61
CA ASN A 275 -14.41 11.35 -18.13
C ASN A 275 -15.44 11.30 -19.27
N SER A 276 -15.17 11.96 -20.41
CA SER A 276 -16.07 11.91 -21.58
C SER A 276 -16.13 10.53 -22.25
N LYS A 277 -15.17 9.65 -21.94
CA LYS A 277 -15.07 8.29 -22.47
C LYS A 277 -15.34 7.21 -21.42
N ILE A 278 -15.66 7.60 -20.18
CA ILE A 278 -15.77 6.66 -19.05
C ILE A 278 -16.82 5.57 -19.30
N GLU A 279 -17.91 5.92 -19.98
CA GLU A 279 -19.02 5.00 -20.28
C GLU A 279 -18.60 3.81 -21.16
N LYS A 280 -17.46 3.93 -21.87
CA LYS A 280 -16.92 2.86 -22.72
C LYS A 280 -16.08 1.83 -21.96
N PHE A 281 -15.74 2.08 -20.69
CA PHE A 281 -14.95 1.14 -19.89
C PHE A 281 -15.82 0.09 -19.21
N PRO A 282 -15.25 -1.07 -18.80
CA PRO A 282 -15.93 -2.01 -17.92
C PRO A 282 -16.43 -1.34 -16.64
N VAL A 283 -17.61 -1.74 -16.15
CA VAL A 283 -18.27 -1.16 -14.96
C VAL A 283 -17.34 -1.07 -13.75
N SER A 284 -16.51 -2.09 -13.52
CA SER A 284 -15.53 -2.11 -12.44
C SER A 284 -14.53 -0.94 -12.51
N LEU A 285 -14.03 -0.64 -13.70
CA LEU A 285 -13.10 0.46 -13.93
C LEU A 285 -13.81 1.81 -13.79
N GLN A 286 -15.05 1.93 -14.29
CA GLN A 286 -15.85 3.14 -14.09
C GLN A 286 -16.02 3.48 -12.60
N VAL A 287 -16.35 2.48 -11.77
CA VAL A 287 -16.47 2.67 -10.31
C VAL A 287 -15.14 3.08 -9.70
N ILE A 288 -14.04 2.41 -10.03
CA ILE A 288 -12.70 2.75 -9.50
C ILE A 288 -12.35 4.21 -9.82
N LEU A 289 -12.60 4.65 -11.05
CA LEU A 289 -12.30 6.01 -11.50
C LEU A 289 -13.17 7.05 -10.80
N GLN A 290 -14.47 6.77 -10.70
CA GLN A 290 -15.40 7.62 -9.96
C GLN A 290 -15.00 7.75 -8.48
N CYS A 291 -14.70 6.64 -7.82
CA CYS A 291 -14.23 6.63 -6.43
C CYS A 291 -12.89 7.35 -6.28
N THR A 292 -11.95 7.21 -7.22
CA THR A 292 -10.67 7.94 -7.21
C THR A 292 -10.86 9.45 -7.25
N LYS A 293 -11.77 9.94 -8.10
CA LYS A 293 -12.10 11.36 -8.18
C LYS A 293 -12.69 11.86 -6.86
N GLN A 294 -13.71 11.15 -6.36
CA GLN A 294 -14.39 11.50 -5.11
C GLN A 294 -13.40 11.54 -3.95
N PHE A 295 -12.56 10.51 -3.82
CA PHE A 295 -11.48 10.41 -2.85
C PHE A 295 -10.61 11.66 -2.86
N ARG A 296 -10.05 12.02 -4.03
CA ARG A 296 -9.13 13.15 -4.16
C ARG A 296 -9.79 14.47 -3.74
N ASP A 297 -11.01 14.71 -4.24
CA ASP A 297 -11.73 15.96 -4.01
C ASP A 297 -12.14 16.09 -2.54
N ARG A 298 -12.58 14.98 -1.91
CA ARG A 298 -12.89 14.91 -0.48
C ARG A 298 -11.66 15.12 0.38
N ILE A 299 -10.56 14.39 0.14
CA ILE A 299 -9.32 14.55 0.91
C ILE A 299 -8.78 15.98 0.83
N LYS A 300 -8.83 16.60 -0.36
CA LYS A 300 -8.44 18.01 -0.51
C LYS A 300 -9.32 18.94 0.34
N LYS A 301 -10.65 18.73 0.32
CA LYS A 301 -11.61 19.51 1.12
C LYS A 301 -11.39 19.32 2.62
N VAL A 302 -11.24 18.08 3.08
CA VAL A 302 -11.03 17.75 4.50
C VAL A 302 -9.71 18.33 4.99
N LYS A 303 -8.60 18.13 4.27
CA LYS A 303 -7.30 18.72 4.64
C LYS A 303 -7.34 20.24 4.70
N LYS A 304 -8.06 20.90 3.78
CA LYS A 304 -8.26 22.34 3.80
C LYS A 304 -9.03 22.77 5.07
N LYS A 305 -10.09 22.05 5.45
CA LYS A 305 -10.88 22.33 6.66
C LYS A 305 -10.11 22.04 7.96
N ILE A 306 -9.42 20.92 8.06
CA ILE A 306 -8.56 20.62 9.23
C ILE A 306 -7.48 21.70 9.36
N SER A 307 -6.89 22.12 8.24
CA SER A 307 -5.94 23.23 8.24
C SER A 307 -6.59 24.55 8.64
N SER A 308 -7.84 24.83 8.25
CA SER A 308 -8.53 26.05 8.66
C SER A 308 -8.87 26.06 10.14
N ILE A 309 -9.27 24.93 10.74
CA ILE A 309 -9.47 24.79 12.20
C ILE A 309 -8.18 25.18 12.93
N HIS A 310 -7.04 24.63 12.49
CA HIS A 310 -5.74 24.93 13.09
C HIS A 310 -5.21 26.34 12.77
N LYS A 311 -5.62 26.94 11.65
CA LYS A 311 -5.23 28.31 11.27
C LYS A 311 -6.09 29.40 11.93
N ALA A 312 -7.39 29.17 12.11
CA ALA A 312 -8.29 30.09 12.81
C ALA A 312 -7.83 30.31 14.26
N ALA A 313 -7.18 29.29 14.85
CA ALA A 313 -6.49 29.43 16.13
C ALA A 313 -5.24 30.34 16.06
N LYS A 314 -4.58 30.51 14.91
CA LYS A 314 -3.20 31.03 14.74
C LYS A 314 -3.08 32.46 14.21
N THR A 315 -4.14 33.25 14.14
CA THR A 315 -4.09 34.60 13.53
C THR A 315 -3.45 35.66 14.42
N ILE A 316 -2.11 35.67 14.52
CA ILE A 316 -1.23 36.84 14.29
C ILE A 316 0.12 36.28 13.81
N ASN A 317 0.53 36.64 12.59
CA ASN A 317 1.89 36.40 12.13
C ASN A 317 2.83 37.32 12.92
N SER A 318 3.49 36.80 13.96
CA SER A 318 4.75 37.40 14.40
C SER A 318 5.81 36.96 13.38
N PRO A 319 6.46 37.88 12.64
CA PRO A 319 7.42 37.53 11.59
C PRO A 319 8.68 36.82 12.10
N ASN A 320 8.87 36.68 13.42
CA ASN A 320 10.11 36.18 14.03
C ASN A 320 9.95 34.96 14.96
N SER A 321 8.79 34.29 15.01
CA SER A 321 8.65 33.06 15.84
C SER A 321 8.32 31.83 15.00
N ASP A 322 9.28 30.89 14.92
CA ASP A 322 9.10 29.56 14.31
C ASP A 322 7.96 28.74 14.94
N LYS A 323 7.44 29.17 16.09
CA LYS A 323 6.25 28.63 16.73
C LYS A 323 5.08 29.59 16.52
N SER A 324 4.13 29.19 15.67
CA SER A 324 2.85 29.88 15.56
C SER A 324 2.00 29.59 16.81
N GLU A 325 1.95 30.52 17.75
CA GLU A 325 1.10 30.40 18.93
C GLU A 325 -0.38 30.69 18.60
N CYS A 326 -1.29 30.13 19.41
CA CYS A 326 -2.70 30.44 19.26
C CYS A 326 -2.98 31.87 19.74
N TYR A 327 -3.70 32.67 18.94
CA TYR A 327 -4.04 34.06 19.26
C TYR A 327 -4.72 34.20 20.63
N ASN A 328 -5.60 33.25 20.95
CA ASN A 328 -6.35 33.23 22.21
C ASN A 328 -5.55 32.65 23.39
N CYS A 329 -4.36 32.10 23.16
CA CYS A 329 -3.50 31.53 24.20
C CYS A 329 -2.18 32.29 24.39
N ARG A 330 -1.85 33.26 23.53
CA ARG A 330 -0.56 33.99 23.56
C ARG A 330 -0.25 34.71 24.88
N ASN A 331 -1.29 35.11 25.60
CA ASN A 331 -1.17 35.80 26.89
C ASN A 331 -1.27 34.84 28.09
N LEU A 332 -1.40 33.53 27.85
CA LEU A 332 -1.45 32.53 28.90
C LEU A 332 -0.03 32.00 29.17
N PRO A 333 0.35 31.77 30.45
CA PRO A 333 1.59 31.08 30.81
C PRO A 333 1.76 29.77 30.03
N GLU A 334 3.00 29.40 29.66
CA GLU A 334 3.27 28.20 28.84
C GLU A 334 2.75 26.90 29.48
N ASP A 335 2.72 26.85 30.82
CA ASP A 335 2.22 25.77 31.66
C ASP A 335 0.72 25.88 31.99
N SER A 336 0.03 26.91 31.51
CA SER A 336 -1.40 27.12 31.77
C SER A 336 -2.25 25.98 31.21
N GLU A 337 -3.10 25.42 32.07
CA GLU A 337 -4.08 24.41 31.71
C GLU A 337 -5.13 24.89 30.70
N ASP A 338 -5.29 26.21 30.57
CA ASP A 338 -6.23 26.83 29.63
C ASP A 338 -5.66 26.89 28.20
N ARG A 339 -4.37 26.57 27.97
CA ARG A 339 -3.85 26.56 26.59
C ARG A 339 -4.55 25.46 25.78
N CYS A 340 -4.90 25.81 24.54
CA CYS A 340 -5.49 24.89 23.56
C CYS A 340 -4.59 23.74 23.15
N GLU A 341 -3.30 23.87 23.43
CA GLU A 341 -2.27 22.86 23.25
C GLU A 341 -1.43 22.90 24.51
N ARG A 342 -1.46 21.83 25.29
CA ARG A 342 -0.68 21.70 26.54
C ARG A 342 0.13 20.41 26.55
N ILE A 343 1.20 20.42 27.31
CA ILE A 343 2.07 19.27 27.53
C ILE A 343 1.91 18.84 28.99
N ILE A 344 1.73 17.54 29.21
CA ILE A 344 1.76 16.93 30.54
C ILE A 344 2.97 16.01 30.61
N TYR A 345 3.79 16.22 31.62
CA TYR A 345 4.96 15.39 31.91
C TYR A 345 4.59 14.26 32.85
N ILE A 346 4.94 13.04 32.45
CA ILE A 346 4.44 11.82 33.07
C ILE A 346 5.57 10.83 33.26
N THR A 347 5.60 10.17 34.42
CA THR A 347 6.60 9.16 34.74
C THR A 347 6.07 7.77 34.40
N LYS A 348 6.95 6.93 33.86
CA LYS A 348 6.64 5.54 33.52
C LYS A 348 6.43 4.70 34.78
N TYR A 349 5.39 3.88 34.82
CA TYR A 349 5.14 2.90 35.87
C TYR A 349 5.55 1.49 35.43
N ASP A 350 5.99 0.68 36.39
CA ASP A 350 6.07 -0.77 36.21
C ASP A 350 4.68 -1.38 36.38
N VAL A 351 4.18 -1.97 35.30
CA VAL A 351 2.81 -2.45 35.16
C VAL A 351 2.76 -3.85 34.56
N ASP A 352 3.85 -4.61 34.61
CA ASP A 352 3.86 -5.96 34.02
C ASP A 352 2.92 -6.91 34.76
N SER A 353 2.72 -6.69 36.07
CA SER A 353 1.79 -7.45 36.91
C SER A 353 0.31 -7.29 36.53
N ILE A 354 -0.05 -6.33 35.68
CA ILE A 354 -1.44 -6.10 35.24
C ILE A 354 -1.71 -6.56 33.80
N GLN A 355 -0.72 -7.13 33.11
CA GLN A 355 -0.92 -7.66 31.76
C GLN A 355 -2.01 -8.74 31.75
N GLY A 356 -2.92 -8.65 30.77
CA GLY A 356 -4.07 -9.54 30.60
C GLY A 356 -5.25 -9.23 31.52
N LYS A 357 -5.13 -8.30 32.47
CA LYS A 357 -6.22 -7.89 33.37
C LYS A 357 -7.13 -6.86 32.70
N THR A 358 -8.38 -6.78 33.14
CA THR A 358 -9.37 -5.81 32.65
C THR A 358 -9.56 -4.69 33.65
N ASN A 359 -9.66 -3.46 33.12
CA ASN A 359 -9.97 -2.29 33.93
C ASN A 359 -11.49 -2.10 33.92
N HIS A 360 -12.19 -2.46 34.99
CA HIS A 360 -13.64 -2.33 35.05
C HIS A 360 -14.05 -0.94 35.52
N ALA A 361 -15.03 -0.34 34.84
CA ALA A 361 -15.76 0.81 35.37
C ALA A 361 -16.49 0.41 36.65
N GLY A 362 -16.47 1.26 37.68
CA GLY A 362 -17.15 1.04 38.95
C GLY A 362 -16.57 -0.03 39.89
N ASP A 363 -15.81 -1.02 39.40
CA ASP A 363 -15.27 -2.09 40.22
C ASP A 363 -13.93 -1.70 40.88
N GLY A 364 -13.84 -1.83 42.20
CA GLY A 364 -12.76 -1.23 43.00
C GLY A 364 -11.38 -1.80 42.76
N LYS A 365 -11.29 -3.04 42.25
CA LYS A 365 -10.03 -3.81 42.26
C LYS A 365 -9.08 -3.48 41.11
N TYR A 366 -9.60 -3.02 39.96
CA TYR A 366 -8.79 -2.78 38.75
C TYR A 366 -9.07 -1.45 38.01
N HIS A 367 -9.66 -0.45 38.68
CA HIS A 367 -9.85 0.86 38.07
C HIS A 367 -8.52 1.64 38.02
N PRO A 368 -8.10 2.25 36.88
CA PRO A 368 -6.81 2.94 36.79
C PRO A 368 -6.59 4.02 37.85
N LEU A 369 -7.64 4.82 38.12
CA LEU A 369 -7.61 5.85 39.17
C LEU A 369 -7.40 5.30 40.59
N LYS A 370 -7.64 4.00 40.82
CA LYS A 370 -7.46 3.33 42.12
C LYS A 370 -6.17 2.51 42.17
N MET A 371 -5.70 2.00 41.03
CA MET A 371 -4.50 1.16 40.95
C MET A 371 -3.20 1.95 40.84
N LEU A 372 -3.25 3.08 40.15
CA LEU A 372 -2.11 3.95 39.90
C LEU A 372 -2.56 5.40 40.15
N PRO A 373 -1.65 6.31 40.53
CA PRO A 373 -1.94 7.75 40.59
C PRO A 373 -2.17 8.27 39.15
N SER A 374 -3.33 7.94 38.60
CA SER A 374 -3.62 8.15 37.19
C SER A 374 -4.22 9.54 36.98
N ILE A 375 -3.75 10.23 35.95
CA ILE A 375 -4.25 11.53 35.54
C ILE A 375 -5.42 11.32 34.58
N LYS A 376 -6.57 11.89 34.94
CA LYS A 376 -7.74 11.95 34.06
C LYS A 376 -7.60 13.09 33.06
N ILE A 377 -7.72 12.77 31.78
CA ILE A 377 -7.74 13.71 30.66
C ILE A 377 -9.14 13.72 30.07
N SER A 378 -9.81 14.86 30.11
CA SER A 378 -11.14 15.08 29.54
C SER A 378 -11.15 16.32 28.66
N SER A 379 -12.16 16.41 27.80
CA SER A 379 -12.39 17.59 26.97
C SER A 379 -12.56 18.85 27.82
N ARG A 380 -12.00 19.95 27.32
CA ARG A 380 -12.05 21.29 27.89
C ARG A 380 -12.93 22.13 26.98
N SER A 381 -14.24 22.01 27.15
CA SER A 381 -15.24 22.62 26.27
C SER A 381 -15.04 24.13 26.10
N GLU A 382 -14.67 24.86 27.16
CA GLU A 382 -14.39 26.30 27.10
C GLU A 382 -13.13 26.62 26.28
N VAL A 383 -12.09 25.79 26.38
CA VAL A 383 -10.88 25.90 25.55
C VAL A 383 -11.20 25.64 24.09
N TYR A 384 -12.02 24.61 23.80
CA TYR A 384 -12.46 24.32 22.44
C TYR A 384 -13.33 25.44 21.85
N LYS A 385 -14.32 25.94 22.59
CA LYS A 385 -15.16 27.08 22.16
C LYS A 385 -14.32 28.31 21.84
N ARG A 386 -13.32 28.61 22.68
CA ARG A 386 -12.44 29.76 22.50
C ARG A 386 -11.46 29.57 21.34
N CYS A 387 -10.81 28.42 21.25
CA CYS A 387 -9.64 28.23 20.38
C CYS A 387 -9.91 27.40 19.13
N GLY A 388 -11.07 26.75 19.03
CA GLY A 388 -11.43 25.81 17.97
C GLY A 388 -10.65 24.49 18.02
N ARG A 389 -9.84 24.25 19.06
CA ARG A 389 -9.05 23.03 19.25
C ARG A 389 -8.74 22.80 20.73
N ASP A 390 -8.61 21.53 21.09
CA ASP A 390 -8.24 21.09 22.43
C ASP A 390 -7.30 19.88 22.31
N ILE A 391 -6.01 20.12 22.51
CA ILE A 391 -4.92 19.17 22.32
C ILE A 391 -4.13 19.02 23.62
N VAL A 392 -3.84 17.77 24.00
CA VAL A 392 -2.99 17.42 25.13
C VAL A 392 -1.91 16.44 24.66
N HIS A 393 -0.65 16.83 24.81
CA HIS A 393 0.51 15.97 24.56
C HIS A 393 0.99 15.36 25.86
N PHE A 394 1.44 14.11 25.81
CA PHE A 394 2.03 13.39 26.93
C PHE A 394 3.51 13.21 26.65
N LYS A 395 4.36 13.65 27.59
CA LYS A 395 5.81 13.49 27.50
C LYS A 395 6.34 12.73 28.70
N ASP A 396 7.31 11.88 28.46
CA ASP A 396 8.07 11.22 29.52
C ASP A 396 8.89 12.26 30.30
N THR A 397 8.77 12.27 31.64
CA THR A 397 9.55 13.15 32.51
C THR A 397 11.05 12.96 32.33
N VAL A 398 11.50 11.72 32.07
CA VAL A 398 12.92 11.38 31.97
C VAL A 398 13.47 11.70 30.59
N THR A 399 12.89 11.13 29.53
CA THR A 399 13.44 11.29 28.18
C THR A 399 12.97 12.54 27.46
N GLN A 400 11.96 13.24 27.98
CA GLN A 400 11.31 14.40 27.36
C GLN A 400 10.69 14.10 25.98
N LYS A 401 10.64 12.82 25.59
CA LYS A 401 10.04 12.37 24.33
C LYS A 401 8.53 12.28 24.49
N GLU A 402 7.82 12.58 23.40
CA GLU A 402 6.39 12.31 23.32
C GLU A 402 6.13 10.81 23.42
N ILE A 403 5.16 10.44 24.23
CA ILE A 403 4.72 9.05 24.46
C ILE A 403 3.29 8.81 23.96
N GLY A 404 2.54 9.90 23.73
CA GLY A 404 1.19 9.89 23.18
C GLY A 404 0.55 11.27 23.26
N GLY A 405 -0.72 11.34 22.88
CA GLY A 405 -1.51 12.56 23.01
C GLY A 405 -2.95 12.35 22.56
N VAL A 406 -3.77 13.37 22.77
CA VAL A 406 -5.19 13.38 22.43
C VAL A 406 -5.60 14.74 21.89
N GLN A 407 -6.49 14.71 20.91
CA GLN A 407 -7.25 15.86 20.45
C GLN A 407 -8.75 15.58 20.58
N PHE A 408 -9.45 16.46 21.29
CA PHE A 408 -10.90 16.46 21.38
C PHE A 408 -11.51 17.27 20.23
N HIS A 409 -12.68 16.85 19.75
CA HIS A 409 -13.36 17.42 18.59
C HIS A 409 -12.42 17.61 17.39
N ALA A 410 -11.65 16.56 17.07
CA ALA A 410 -10.50 16.65 16.17
C ALA A 410 -10.87 16.90 14.70
N LEU A 411 -12.07 16.47 14.30
CA LEU A 411 -12.53 16.51 12.91
C LEU A 411 -13.67 17.53 12.73
N PRO A 412 -13.76 18.20 11.58
CA PRO A 412 -14.95 18.95 11.22
C PRO A 412 -16.14 18.00 11.01
N ASP A 413 -17.36 18.41 11.40
CA ASP A 413 -18.57 17.57 11.41
C ASP A 413 -18.77 16.73 10.15
N HIS A 414 -18.63 17.35 8.96
CA HIS A 414 -18.80 16.62 7.70
C HIS A 414 -17.80 15.46 7.50
N ALA A 415 -16.57 15.59 8.00
CA ALA A 415 -15.57 14.51 7.94
C ALA A 415 -15.85 13.47 9.03
N PHE A 416 -16.29 13.90 10.21
CA PHE A 416 -16.68 13.02 11.30
C PHE A 416 -17.87 12.12 10.92
N HIS A 417 -18.97 12.71 10.43
CA HIS A 417 -20.13 11.97 9.92
C HIS A 417 -19.75 11.03 8.77
N GLN A 418 -18.78 11.42 7.95
CA GLN A 418 -18.30 10.56 6.88
C GLN A 418 -17.56 9.33 7.43
N LEU A 419 -16.70 9.48 8.43
CA LEU A 419 -16.06 8.35 9.11
C LEU A 419 -17.10 7.42 9.78
N GLN A 420 -18.15 7.97 10.40
CA GLN A 420 -19.26 7.18 10.95
C GLN A 420 -19.98 6.36 9.87
N LYS A 421 -20.24 6.98 8.70
CA LYS A 421 -20.82 6.28 7.55
C LYS A 421 -19.89 5.17 7.06
N HIS A 422 -18.61 5.48 6.81
CA HIS A 422 -17.62 4.50 6.36
C HIS A 422 -17.48 3.34 7.34
N HIS A 423 -17.52 3.60 8.65
CA HIS A 423 -17.50 2.56 9.67
C HIS A 423 -18.66 1.58 9.51
N SER A 424 -19.87 2.10 9.27
CA SER A 424 -21.05 1.31 8.95
C SER A 424 -20.92 0.55 7.62
N ASP A 425 -20.38 1.18 6.58
CA ASP A 425 -20.20 0.58 5.25
C ASP A 425 -19.17 -0.58 5.26
N VAL A 426 -18.06 -0.41 6.00
CA VAL A 426 -17.05 -1.46 6.18
C VAL A 426 -17.62 -2.67 6.91
N ALA A 427 -18.63 -2.47 7.77
CA ALA A 427 -19.33 -3.58 8.41
C ALA A 427 -19.92 -4.56 7.39
N ILE A 428 -20.25 -4.10 6.19
CA ILE A 428 -20.93 -4.92 5.20
C ILE A 428 -19.95 -5.83 4.43
N VAL A 429 -18.70 -5.41 4.26
CA VAL A 429 -17.69 -6.17 3.49
C VAL A 429 -16.64 -6.86 4.35
N ALA A 430 -16.45 -6.41 5.59
CA ALA A 430 -15.38 -6.92 6.43
C ALA A 430 -15.85 -8.02 7.39
N GLU A 431 -15.10 -9.11 7.41
CA GLU A 431 -15.31 -10.20 8.36
C GLU A 431 -14.81 -9.86 9.76
N ASN A 432 -15.48 -10.44 10.76
CA ASN A 432 -15.05 -10.34 12.15
C ASN A 432 -13.72 -11.10 12.35
N ILE A 433 -12.76 -10.45 12.98
CA ILE A 433 -11.50 -11.09 13.34
C ILE A 433 -11.72 -11.95 14.58
N ARG A 434 -11.34 -13.24 14.47
CA ARG A 434 -11.24 -14.11 15.65
C ARG A 434 -10.13 -13.60 16.57
N ARG A 435 -10.49 -13.23 17.79
CA ARG A 435 -9.57 -12.74 18.80
C ARG A 435 -8.85 -13.91 19.49
N GLY A 436 -7.65 -13.68 20.00
CA GLY A 436 -6.91 -14.68 20.77
C GLY A 436 -7.59 -14.98 22.12
N ASN A 437 -7.26 -16.11 22.75
CA ASN A 437 -7.95 -16.61 23.95
C ASN A 437 -8.09 -15.57 25.08
N ALA A 438 -7.07 -14.74 25.31
CA ALA A 438 -7.10 -13.66 26.31
C ALA A 438 -8.18 -12.58 26.06
N PHE A 439 -8.63 -12.44 24.81
CA PHE A 439 -9.72 -11.55 24.41
C PHE A 439 -11.06 -12.30 24.27
N GLN A 440 -11.04 -13.64 24.16
CA GLN A 440 -12.26 -14.45 24.04
C GLN A 440 -13.01 -14.58 25.36
N SER A 441 -12.32 -14.53 26.51
CA SER A 441 -12.96 -14.45 27.83
C SER A 441 -13.88 -13.23 27.95
N TRP A 442 -13.66 -12.21 27.12
CA TRP A 442 -14.42 -10.97 27.05
C TRP A 442 -14.98 -10.79 25.65
N ASN A 443 -15.61 -11.84 25.09
CA ASN A 443 -16.13 -11.85 23.70
C ASN A 443 -17.30 -10.87 23.44
N HIS A 444 -17.29 -9.71 24.09
CA HIS A 444 -18.14 -8.58 23.84
C HIS A 444 -17.60 -7.77 22.66
N GLY A 445 -18.51 -7.32 21.80
CA GLY A 445 -18.19 -6.51 20.63
C GLY A 445 -17.55 -7.25 19.47
N GLN A 446 -17.32 -6.49 18.39
CA GLN A 446 -16.80 -6.94 17.12
C GLN A 446 -15.62 -6.07 16.70
N MET A 447 -14.68 -6.66 15.99
CA MET A 447 -13.55 -5.98 15.39
C MET A 447 -13.36 -6.51 13.97
N LYS A 448 -13.40 -5.60 13.00
CA LYS A 448 -13.28 -5.91 11.57
C LYS A 448 -12.04 -5.22 11.02
N ALA A 449 -11.12 -5.97 10.42
CA ALA A 449 -9.90 -5.39 9.87
C ALA A 449 -10.04 -5.09 8.39
N VAL A 450 -9.34 -4.05 7.94
CA VAL A 450 -9.07 -3.71 6.55
C VAL A 450 -7.59 -3.37 6.42
N GLY A 451 -7.00 -3.64 5.25
CA GLY A 451 -5.59 -3.40 4.95
C GLY A 451 -4.84 -4.64 4.47
N THR A 452 -3.56 -4.74 4.82
CA THR A 452 -2.62 -5.81 4.43
C THR A 452 -1.92 -6.39 5.66
N ARG A 453 -1.87 -7.72 5.75
CA ARG A 453 -1.39 -8.45 6.92
C ARG A 453 -0.55 -9.68 6.58
N VAL A 454 0.21 -10.11 7.57
CA VAL A 454 0.62 -11.51 7.73
C VAL A 454 -0.48 -12.25 8.50
N ALA A 455 -0.92 -13.40 7.99
CA ALA A 455 -1.93 -14.24 8.64
C ALA A 455 -1.55 -14.56 10.11
N GLN A 456 -2.51 -14.47 11.03
CA GLN A 456 -2.28 -14.87 12.43
C GLN A 456 -2.29 -16.41 12.54
N GLY A 457 -1.27 -16.98 13.20
CA GLY A 457 -1.09 -18.43 13.25
C GLY A 457 -0.64 -19.03 11.91
N GLY A 458 -0.22 -18.19 10.97
CA GLY A 458 0.15 -18.63 9.65
C GLY A 458 1.34 -19.59 9.65
N ARG A 459 1.32 -20.55 8.73
CA ARG A 459 2.44 -21.49 8.55
C ARG A 459 3.66 -20.73 8.03
N ALA A 460 4.86 -21.29 8.19
CA ALA A 460 6.05 -20.76 7.54
C ALA A 460 5.81 -20.64 6.02
N GLY A 461 5.65 -19.42 5.51
CA GLY A 461 5.34 -19.13 4.11
C GLY A 461 3.98 -18.48 3.82
N ASP A 462 3.16 -18.18 4.83
CA ASP A 462 2.02 -17.28 4.61
C ASP A 462 2.54 -15.88 4.27
N ALA A 463 2.23 -15.42 3.05
CA ALA A 463 2.75 -14.18 2.51
C ALA A 463 2.06 -12.95 3.13
N TYR A 464 2.70 -11.79 2.94
CA TYR A 464 2.08 -10.50 3.15
C TYR A 464 0.91 -10.33 2.16
N ALA A 465 -0.33 -10.40 2.66
CA ALA A 465 -1.55 -10.47 1.86
C ALA A 465 -2.60 -9.48 2.36
N ALA A 466 -3.53 -9.10 1.49
CA ALA A 466 -4.65 -8.26 1.89
C ALA A 466 -5.58 -9.03 2.85
N TYR A 467 -6.27 -8.32 3.76
CA TYR A 467 -7.40 -8.95 4.46
C TYR A 467 -8.47 -9.38 3.42
N PRO A 468 -9.31 -10.38 3.72
CA PRO A 468 -10.44 -10.73 2.85
C PRO A 468 -11.33 -9.52 2.53
N SER A 469 -11.55 -8.66 3.53
CA SER A 469 -12.24 -7.37 3.41
C SER A 469 -11.60 -6.36 2.44
N SER A 470 -10.33 -6.56 2.10
CA SER A 470 -9.59 -5.77 1.13
C SER A 470 -9.57 -6.42 -0.26
N SER A 471 -10.24 -7.57 -0.43
CA SER A 471 -10.38 -8.26 -1.72
C SER A 471 -11.65 -7.78 -2.41
N ILE A 472 -11.61 -7.70 -3.73
CA ILE A 472 -12.78 -7.30 -4.54
C ILE A 472 -13.51 -8.58 -4.95
N ASP A 473 -14.75 -8.74 -4.47
CA ASP A 473 -15.66 -9.74 -5.01
C ASP A 473 -16.15 -9.28 -6.40
N PRO A 474 -15.90 -10.05 -7.48
CA PRO A 474 -16.41 -9.71 -8.80
C PRO A 474 -17.94 -9.52 -8.82
N MET A 475 -18.70 -10.26 -8.00
CA MET A 475 -20.16 -10.20 -7.95
C MET A 475 -20.70 -8.95 -7.27
N ASP A 476 -19.90 -8.32 -6.40
CA ASP A 476 -20.24 -7.07 -5.71
C ASP A 476 -19.07 -6.08 -5.78
N THR A 477 -18.57 -5.88 -7.00
CA THR A 477 -17.36 -5.08 -7.26
C THR A 477 -17.51 -3.66 -6.74
N LYS A 478 -18.67 -3.04 -6.96
CA LYS A 478 -18.90 -1.63 -6.64
C LYS A 478 -18.68 -1.37 -5.15
N LYS A 479 -19.34 -2.15 -4.31
CA LYS A 479 -19.30 -1.98 -2.86
C LYS A 479 -17.93 -2.29 -2.26
N HIS A 480 -17.24 -3.31 -2.75
CA HIS A 480 -15.88 -3.62 -2.28
C HIS A 480 -14.89 -2.52 -2.67
N VAL A 481 -15.00 -1.99 -3.89
CA VAL A 481 -14.19 -0.84 -4.32
C VAL A 481 -14.50 0.38 -3.46
N GLU A 482 -15.77 0.72 -3.25
CA GLU A 482 -16.18 1.82 -2.38
C GLU A 482 -15.63 1.67 -0.96
N ALA A 483 -15.70 0.47 -0.36
CA ALA A 483 -15.15 0.20 0.96
C ALA A 483 -13.62 0.35 1.04
N LEU A 484 -12.89 -0.07 0.00
CA LEU A 484 -11.45 0.16 -0.10
C LEU A 484 -11.09 1.65 -0.13
N PHE A 485 -11.85 2.45 -0.88
CA PHE A 485 -11.69 3.90 -0.89
C PHE A 485 -12.06 4.52 0.45
N SER A 486 -13.16 4.12 1.08
CA SER A 486 -13.56 4.56 2.42
C SER A 486 -12.45 4.33 3.44
N HIS A 487 -11.84 3.14 3.45
CA HIS A 487 -10.68 2.86 4.30
C HIS A 487 -9.47 3.76 4.01
N GLY A 488 -9.16 3.97 2.72
CA GLY A 488 -8.12 4.90 2.32
C GLY A 488 -8.41 6.34 2.77
N GLU A 489 -9.68 6.74 2.77
CA GLU A 489 -10.12 8.07 3.20
C GLU A 489 -9.94 8.21 4.71
N ASP A 490 -10.45 7.26 5.50
CA ASP A 490 -10.39 7.27 6.96
C ASP A 490 -8.95 7.39 7.46
N THR A 491 -8.06 6.54 6.95
CA THR A 491 -6.63 6.59 7.31
C THR A 491 -5.98 7.93 6.94
N THR A 492 -6.33 8.49 5.77
CA THR A 492 -5.78 9.77 5.31
C THR A 492 -6.31 10.96 6.13
N VAL A 493 -7.57 10.90 6.55
CA VAL A 493 -8.22 11.92 7.39
C VAL A 493 -7.60 11.92 8.78
N LEU A 494 -7.44 10.75 9.41
CA LEU A 494 -6.79 10.62 10.73
C LEU A 494 -5.33 11.06 10.70
N LEU A 495 -4.58 10.74 9.63
CA LEU A 495 -3.21 11.23 9.48
C LEU A 495 -3.14 12.74 9.22
N ALA A 496 -4.17 13.34 8.63
CA ALA A 496 -4.24 14.80 8.48
C ALA A 496 -4.47 15.52 9.81
N VAL A 497 -5.15 14.86 10.78
CA VAL A 497 -5.23 15.35 12.16
C VAL A 497 -3.84 15.37 12.78
N LEU A 498 -3.10 14.24 12.73
CA LEU A 498 -1.75 14.18 13.28
C LEU A 498 -0.76 15.13 12.60
N GLU A 499 -0.87 15.33 11.29
CA GLU A 499 -0.04 16.32 10.57
C GLU A 499 -0.13 17.72 11.19
N LYS A 500 -1.25 18.05 11.85
CA LYS A 500 -1.45 19.34 12.51
C LYS A 500 -1.30 19.30 14.03
N ALA A 501 -1.74 18.22 14.67
CA ALA A 501 -1.69 18.07 16.12
C ALA A 501 -0.31 17.61 16.60
N ALA A 502 0.29 16.60 15.96
CA ALA A 502 1.56 16.01 16.35
C ALA A 502 2.44 15.72 15.12
N PRO A 503 3.04 16.76 14.49
CA PRO A 503 3.73 16.61 13.21
C PRO A 503 4.87 15.58 13.21
N HIS A 504 5.59 15.43 14.33
CA HIS A 504 6.67 14.44 14.46
C HIS A 504 6.12 13.00 14.49
N VAL A 505 4.99 12.75 15.17
CA VAL A 505 4.29 11.45 15.15
C VAL A 505 3.86 11.12 13.72
N PHE A 506 3.30 12.08 13.00
CA PHE A 506 2.95 11.91 11.59
C PHE A 506 4.19 11.54 10.73
N LEU A 507 5.32 12.23 10.94
CA LEU A 507 6.57 11.94 10.23
C LEU A 507 7.11 10.55 10.57
N ASP A 508 7.05 10.13 11.83
CA ASP A 508 7.47 8.80 12.26
C ASP A 508 6.64 7.70 11.57
N ILE A 509 5.33 7.87 11.50
CA ILE A 509 4.43 6.94 10.79
C ILE A 509 4.78 6.92 9.30
N LYS A 510 4.91 8.10 8.68
CA LYS A 510 5.25 8.23 7.26
C LYS A 510 6.57 7.52 6.95
N ASN A 511 7.63 7.80 7.71
CA ASN A 511 8.95 7.24 7.53
C ASN A 511 8.94 5.72 7.74
N ALA A 512 8.17 5.23 8.72
CA ALA A 512 7.99 3.80 8.96
C ALA A 512 7.35 3.08 7.76
N VAL A 513 6.29 3.66 7.18
CA VAL A 513 5.60 3.14 6.00
C VAL A 513 6.51 3.15 4.78
N GLU A 514 7.19 4.26 4.51
CA GLU A 514 8.14 4.38 3.38
C GLU A 514 9.30 3.39 3.52
N LYS A 515 9.85 3.26 4.72
CA LYS A 515 10.95 2.32 5.03
C LYS A 515 10.55 0.87 4.84
N THR A 516 9.30 0.51 5.14
CA THR A 516 8.82 -0.88 5.09
C THR A 516 8.22 -1.26 3.74
N GLY A 517 7.78 -0.28 2.94
CA GLY A 517 7.15 -0.56 1.65
C GLY A 517 5.82 -1.30 1.79
N THR A 518 5.05 -0.99 2.83
CA THR A 518 3.73 -1.60 3.05
C THR A 518 2.80 -1.34 1.86
N GLY A 519 1.96 -2.32 1.55
CA GLY A 519 0.99 -2.24 0.47
C GLY A 519 0.02 -1.09 0.75
N SER A 520 0.00 -0.08 -0.12
CA SER A 520 -0.79 1.12 0.09
C SER A 520 -2.24 0.94 -0.36
N LEU A 521 -3.15 0.82 0.60
CA LEU A 521 -4.54 1.28 0.45
C LEU A 521 -4.62 2.67 1.12
N GLY A 522 -4.94 3.71 0.36
CA GLY A 522 -4.79 5.10 0.80
C GLY A 522 -3.34 5.61 0.78
N ARG A 523 -3.07 6.74 1.48
CA ARG A 523 -1.77 7.43 1.39
C ARG A 523 -0.62 6.70 2.09
N TYR A 524 -0.90 5.92 3.14
CA TYR A 524 0.14 5.37 4.02
C TYR A 524 -0.06 3.91 4.46
N GLY A 525 -0.88 3.10 3.77
CA GLY A 525 -0.89 1.63 3.93
C GLY A 525 -1.03 1.12 5.36
N LEU A 526 -1.73 1.87 6.24
CA LEU A 526 -1.98 1.48 7.62
C LEU A 526 -3.11 0.46 7.66
N ASN A 527 -2.97 -0.55 8.50
CA ASN A 527 -4.09 -1.41 8.81
C ASN A 527 -5.10 -0.65 9.66
N SER A 528 -6.38 -0.83 9.37
CA SER A 528 -7.46 -0.26 10.18
C SER A 528 -8.32 -1.35 10.79
N PHE A 529 -8.72 -1.15 12.03
CA PHE A 529 -9.64 -2.00 12.77
C PHE A 529 -10.88 -1.17 13.10
N TYR A 530 -12.01 -1.57 12.53
CA TYR A 530 -13.32 -0.99 12.77
C TYR A 530 -13.96 -1.75 13.93
N CYS A 531 -14.23 -1.04 15.00
CA CYS A 531 -14.57 -1.61 16.30
C CYS A 531 -16.01 -1.27 16.67
N TRP A 532 -16.78 -2.27 17.11
CA TRP A 532 -18.11 -2.14 17.69
C TRP A 532 -18.12 -2.74 19.08
N ASN A 533 -18.40 -1.95 20.10
CA ASN A 533 -18.42 -2.36 21.50
C ASN A 533 -17.16 -3.13 21.94
N TYR A 534 -16.07 -2.90 21.21
CA TYR A 534 -14.82 -3.61 21.37
C TYR A 534 -14.18 -3.19 22.69
N VAL A 535 -13.74 -4.21 23.43
CA VAL A 535 -12.99 -4.06 24.67
C VAL A 535 -11.67 -4.80 24.51
N ALA A 536 -10.60 -4.14 24.95
CA ALA A 536 -9.29 -4.75 25.07
C ALA A 536 -8.88 -4.82 26.55
N PRO A 537 -8.38 -5.96 27.05
CA PRO A 537 -7.71 -6.02 28.34
C PRO A 537 -6.42 -5.19 28.29
N GLN A 538 -5.75 -5.07 29.43
CA GLN A 538 -4.43 -4.47 29.50
C GLN A 538 -3.43 -5.33 28.74
N HIS A 539 -2.83 -4.78 27.68
CA HIS A 539 -1.90 -5.50 26.83
C HIS A 539 -0.84 -4.56 26.24
N LYS A 540 0.19 -5.17 25.68
CA LYS A 540 1.21 -4.54 24.85
C LYS A 540 1.11 -5.15 23.46
N ASP A 541 0.98 -4.31 22.46
CA ASP A 541 1.04 -4.71 21.07
C ASP A 541 2.48 -4.75 20.56
N LYS A 542 2.67 -5.50 19.47
CA LYS A 542 3.95 -5.52 18.74
C LYS A 542 3.83 -4.60 17.54
N ASP A 543 3.68 -3.31 17.80
CA ASP A 543 3.55 -2.31 16.74
C ASP A 543 4.91 -1.87 16.22
N PHE A 544 4.97 -1.49 14.95
CA PHE A 544 6.20 -0.99 14.30
C PHE A 544 6.41 0.50 14.59
N THR A 545 5.31 1.25 14.70
CA THR A 545 5.27 2.69 14.89
C THR A 545 4.03 3.04 15.74
N TRP A 546 3.71 4.32 15.84
CA TRP A 546 2.54 4.86 16.51
C TRP A 546 1.21 4.25 16.05
N THR A 547 0.29 4.14 17.00
CA THR A 547 -1.11 3.74 16.79
C THR A 547 -2.01 4.96 16.93
N ILE A 548 -3.00 5.08 16.05
CA ILE A 548 -3.97 6.18 16.04
C ILE A 548 -5.34 5.58 16.25
N SER A 549 -6.12 6.17 17.14
CA SER A 549 -7.48 5.72 17.42
C SER A 549 -8.45 6.89 17.39
N THR A 550 -9.70 6.61 17.03
CA THR A 550 -10.78 7.59 17.10
C THR A 550 -12.08 6.99 17.64
N GLN A 551 -12.80 7.79 18.41
CA GLN A 551 -14.11 7.46 18.96
C GLN A 551 -15.19 8.05 18.02
N LEU A 552 -15.96 7.17 17.37
CA LEU A 552 -16.98 7.55 16.40
C LEU A 552 -18.39 7.62 16.99
N PHE A 553 -18.68 6.77 17.97
CA PHE A 553 -19.96 6.78 18.66
C PHE A 553 -19.74 6.37 20.10
N LYS A 554 -20.39 7.04 21.06
CA LYS A 554 -20.31 6.63 22.46
C LYS A 554 -21.59 6.96 23.20
N ARG A 555 -22.20 5.95 23.81
CA ARG A 555 -23.38 6.07 24.68
C ARG A 555 -23.14 5.26 25.96
N GLY A 556 -23.68 5.73 27.07
CA GLY A 556 -23.58 5.06 28.38
C GLY A 556 -22.95 5.95 29.45
N PRO A 557 -22.64 5.40 30.64
CA PRO A 557 -21.95 6.12 31.70
C PRO A 557 -20.59 6.68 31.26
N VAL A 558 -20.27 7.86 31.78
CA VAL A 558 -19.09 8.65 31.38
C VAL A 558 -17.77 7.94 31.68
N ASP A 559 -17.74 7.04 32.66
CA ASP A 559 -16.57 6.24 33.07
C ASP A 559 -16.34 4.98 32.21
N GLU A 560 -17.23 4.67 31.28
CA GLU A 560 -17.15 3.47 30.44
C GLU A 560 -16.55 3.73 29.04
N TYR A 561 -15.97 2.70 28.43
CA TYR A 561 -15.38 2.72 27.08
C TYR A 561 -14.28 3.79 26.87
N ASN A 562 -13.65 4.20 27.96
CA ASN A 562 -12.52 5.12 27.94
C ASN A 562 -11.21 4.42 27.59
N PHE A 563 -10.19 5.19 27.23
CA PHE A 563 -8.87 4.65 26.94
C PHE A 563 -7.98 4.72 28.18
N SER A 564 -7.29 3.62 28.48
CA SER A 564 -6.34 3.50 29.57
C SER A 564 -4.94 3.37 29.00
N PHE A 565 -4.07 4.35 29.25
CA PHE A 565 -2.64 4.25 28.97
C PHE A 565 -1.89 3.93 30.25
N THR A 566 -2.09 2.70 30.73
CA THR A 566 -1.83 2.34 32.12
C THR A 566 -0.36 2.38 32.49
N GLN A 567 0.54 2.08 31.54
CA GLN A 567 2.00 2.21 31.77
C GLN A 567 2.44 3.63 32.14
N TRP A 568 1.61 4.62 31.80
CA TRP A 568 1.88 6.02 32.05
C TRP A 568 0.87 6.63 33.02
N GLY A 569 -0.01 5.82 33.63
CA GLY A 569 -1.03 6.35 34.54
C GLY A 569 -1.93 7.39 33.86
N ILE A 570 -2.28 7.22 32.58
CA ILE A 570 -3.17 8.15 31.88
C ILE A 570 -4.51 7.47 31.64
N TYR A 571 -5.57 8.19 31.95
CA TYR A 571 -6.93 7.82 31.62
C TYR A 571 -7.51 8.91 30.71
N ILE A 572 -7.87 8.56 29.48
CA ILE A 572 -8.49 9.49 28.55
C ILE A 572 -9.99 9.23 28.54
N GLN A 573 -10.76 10.19 29.06
CA GLN A 573 -12.20 10.18 28.98
C GLN A 573 -12.62 10.50 27.54
N THR A 574 -12.80 9.47 26.72
CA THR A 574 -13.16 9.64 25.31
C THR A 574 -14.59 10.14 25.18
N GLU A 575 -14.82 10.95 24.16
CA GLU A 575 -16.13 11.37 23.66
C GLU A 575 -16.16 11.23 22.14
N GLU A 576 -17.32 11.39 21.52
CA GLU A 576 -17.41 11.41 20.06
C GLU A 576 -16.45 12.44 19.46
N ASN A 577 -15.83 12.09 18.33
CA ASN A 577 -14.84 12.93 17.66
C ASN A 577 -13.57 13.19 18.48
N THR A 578 -13.23 12.28 19.40
CA THR A 578 -11.90 12.23 20.02
C THR A 578 -10.94 11.44 19.12
N VAL A 579 -9.74 11.97 18.89
CA VAL A 579 -8.62 11.27 18.23
C VAL A 579 -7.44 11.22 19.20
N TRP A 580 -6.84 10.06 19.39
CA TRP A 580 -5.65 9.91 20.23
C TRP A 580 -4.59 9.07 19.55
N TRP A 581 -3.34 9.29 19.92
CA TRP A 581 -2.18 8.53 19.43
C TRP A 581 -1.32 8.09 20.59
N PHE A 582 -0.72 6.91 20.45
CA PHE A 582 0.10 6.31 21.50
C PHE A 582 1.05 5.27 20.91
N ASN A 583 2.07 4.91 21.68
CA ASN A 583 2.93 3.78 21.36
C ASN A 583 2.26 2.47 21.81
N GLY A 584 1.78 1.65 20.87
CA GLY A 584 1.09 0.40 21.20
C GLY A 584 1.96 -0.63 21.93
N ARG A 585 3.29 -0.45 21.96
CA ARG A 585 4.21 -1.30 22.74
C ARG A 585 4.15 -1.07 24.24
N ASP A 586 3.60 0.06 24.67
CA ASP A 586 3.41 0.35 26.09
C ASP A 586 2.04 -0.18 26.55
N MET A 587 1.90 -0.51 27.84
CA MET A 587 0.69 -1.14 28.39
C MET A 587 -0.52 -0.21 28.26
N HIS A 588 -1.54 -0.70 27.58
CA HIS A 588 -2.77 0.04 27.36
C HIS A 588 -3.99 -0.90 27.26
N GLY A 589 -5.19 -0.33 27.28
CA GLY A 589 -6.43 -1.08 27.07
C GLY A 589 -7.67 -0.21 27.21
N THR A 590 -8.83 -0.87 27.22
CA THR A 590 -10.13 -0.21 27.37
C THR A 590 -10.56 -0.22 28.84
N ILE A 591 -11.22 0.85 29.29
CA ILE A 591 -12.01 0.83 30.51
C ILE A 591 -13.32 0.12 30.20
N VAL A 592 -13.39 -1.13 30.62
CA VAL A 592 -14.47 -2.06 30.33
C VAL A 592 -15.75 -1.54 31.00
N PRO A 593 -16.88 -1.48 30.27
CA PRO A 593 -18.17 -1.13 30.85
C PRO A 593 -18.57 -2.11 31.98
N ARG A 594 -19.45 -1.66 32.88
CA ARG A 594 -20.00 -2.53 33.93
C ARG A 594 -20.78 -3.68 33.29
N GLN A 595 -20.78 -4.84 33.96
CA GLN A 595 -21.53 -6.00 33.49
C GLN A 595 -23.03 -5.68 33.34
N SER A 596 -23.58 -4.84 34.22
CA SER A 596 -24.95 -4.33 34.11
C SER A 596 -25.19 -3.57 32.81
N SER A 597 -24.29 -2.64 32.46
CA SER A 597 -24.39 -1.80 31.26
C SER A 597 -24.23 -2.59 29.96
N ILE A 598 -23.40 -3.64 29.99
CA ILE A 598 -23.29 -4.62 28.90
C ILE A 598 -24.62 -5.38 28.74
N THR A 599 -25.16 -5.90 29.84
CA THR A 599 -26.34 -6.78 29.82
C THR A 599 -27.58 -6.02 29.36
N SER A 600 -27.73 -4.75 29.76
CA SER A 600 -28.83 -3.89 29.33
C SER A 600 -28.63 -3.27 27.94
N SER A 601 -27.46 -3.44 27.31
CA SER A 601 -27.08 -2.74 26.08
C SER A 601 -27.17 -1.20 26.19
N ASP A 602 -27.01 -0.66 27.40
CA ASP A 602 -27.04 0.79 27.65
C ASP A 602 -25.74 1.48 27.23
N SER A 603 -24.65 0.71 27.21
CA SER A 603 -23.34 1.22 26.83
C SER A 603 -22.91 0.71 25.45
N ILE A 604 -22.66 1.66 24.55
CA ILE A 604 -22.26 1.41 23.17
C ILE A 604 -21.02 2.24 22.87
N SER A 605 -20.06 1.67 22.14
CA SER A 605 -18.85 2.37 21.71
C SER A 605 -18.40 1.89 20.34
N HIS A 606 -18.31 2.80 19.37
CA HIS A 606 -17.75 2.51 18.06
C HIS A 606 -16.49 3.36 17.81
N GLY A 607 -15.51 2.78 17.13
CA GLY A 607 -14.28 3.48 16.81
C GLY A 607 -13.49 2.86 15.68
N ILE A 608 -12.43 3.55 15.26
CA ILE A 608 -11.45 3.07 14.31
C ILE A 608 -10.07 3.13 14.97
N VAL A 609 -9.27 2.07 14.79
CA VAL A 609 -7.86 2.03 15.19
C VAL A 609 -7.00 1.79 13.96
N CYS A 610 -6.08 2.71 13.66
CA CYS A 610 -5.11 2.60 12.58
C CYS A 610 -3.72 2.29 13.14
N VAL A 611 -3.07 1.26 12.61
CA VAL A 611 -1.78 0.78 13.12
C VAL A 611 -0.94 0.14 12.01
N LEU A 612 0.38 0.23 12.16
CA LEU A 612 1.33 -0.59 11.42
C LEU A 612 1.98 -1.58 12.39
N ARG A 613 1.58 -2.85 12.33
CA ARG A 613 2.11 -3.90 13.21
C ARG A 613 3.52 -4.30 12.77
N GLN A 614 4.41 -4.60 13.72
CA GLN A 614 5.81 -5.00 13.47
C GLN A 614 5.90 -6.18 12.50
N LYS A 615 5.05 -7.19 12.68
CA LYS A 615 5.03 -8.37 11.80
C LYS A 615 4.67 -8.03 10.34
N ASP A 616 3.76 -7.09 10.14
CA ASP A 616 3.29 -6.71 8.81
C ASP A 616 4.33 -5.82 8.13
N ALA A 617 4.91 -4.88 8.88
CA ALA A 617 6.04 -4.08 8.44
C ALA A 617 7.26 -4.91 8.01
N ASN A 618 7.63 -5.91 8.82
CA ASN A 618 8.76 -6.79 8.51
C ASN A 618 8.49 -7.61 7.24
N ALA A 619 7.29 -8.19 7.12
CA ALA A 619 6.93 -8.97 5.94
C ALA A 619 6.78 -8.12 4.68
N ALA A 620 6.26 -6.90 4.79
CA ALA A 620 6.22 -5.95 3.68
C ALA A 620 7.63 -5.60 3.20
N LYS A 621 8.56 -5.38 4.15
CA LYS A 621 9.95 -5.10 3.82
C LYS A 621 10.59 -6.28 3.10
N GLU A 622 10.48 -7.48 3.66
CA GLU A 622 10.97 -8.72 3.02
C GLU A 622 10.37 -8.86 1.61
N TYR A 623 9.07 -8.69 1.47
CA TYR A 623 8.39 -8.75 0.17
C TYR A 623 8.93 -7.73 -0.84
N ARG A 624 9.14 -6.47 -0.42
CA ARG A 624 9.69 -5.42 -1.26
C ARG A 624 11.13 -5.76 -1.69
N ASP A 625 11.95 -6.17 -0.75
CA ASP A 625 13.37 -6.49 -0.99
C ASP A 625 13.47 -7.65 -1.99
N ILE A 626 12.61 -8.67 -1.87
CA ILE A 626 12.48 -9.77 -2.83
C ILE A 626 12.04 -9.24 -4.21
N ARG A 627 11.02 -8.37 -4.27
CA ARG A 627 10.54 -7.83 -5.56
C ARG A 627 11.60 -6.97 -6.26
N GLN A 628 12.35 -6.15 -5.52
CA GLN A 628 13.46 -5.35 -6.06
C GLN A 628 14.60 -6.26 -6.54
N GLY A 629 14.90 -7.32 -5.77
CA GLY A 629 15.86 -8.34 -6.17
C GLY A 629 15.45 -9.13 -7.41
N TYR A 630 14.15 -9.25 -7.71
CA TYR A 630 13.66 -10.04 -8.86
C TYR A 630 14.24 -9.55 -10.20
N ASN A 631 14.19 -8.25 -10.47
CA ASN A 631 14.71 -7.70 -11.72
C ASN A 631 16.23 -7.88 -11.83
N HIS A 632 16.96 -7.61 -10.75
CA HIS A 632 18.40 -7.87 -10.69
C HIS A 632 18.75 -9.36 -10.88
N ARG A 633 17.94 -10.26 -10.32
CA ARG A 633 18.09 -11.70 -10.52
C ARG A 633 17.84 -12.09 -11.96
N VAL A 634 16.77 -11.63 -12.59
CA VAL A 634 16.50 -11.89 -14.02
C VAL A 634 17.67 -11.43 -14.88
N GLU A 635 18.27 -10.28 -14.59
CA GLU A 635 19.48 -9.82 -15.28
C GLU A 635 20.70 -10.71 -15.03
N MET A 636 20.96 -11.13 -13.78
CA MET A 636 22.07 -12.02 -13.48
C MET A 636 21.90 -13.39 -14.14
N TRP A 637 20.71 -13.98 -14.08
CA TRP A 637 20.43 -15.28 -14.68
C TRP A 637 20.57 -15.27 -16.20
N LYS A 638 20.29 -14.14 -16.86
CA LYS A 638 20.56 -13.94 -18.30
C LYS A 638 22.06 -13.82 -18.63
N LYS A 639 22.90 -13.46 -17.65
CA LYS A 639 24.35 -13.24 -17.82
C LYS A 639 25.21 -14.45 -17.45
N VAL A 640 24.66 -15.44 -16.75
CA VAL A 640 25.38 -16.68 -16.46
C VAL A 640 25.34 -17.57 -17.71
N ASP A 641 26.29 -17.33 -18.61
CA ASP A 641 26.58 -18.25 -19.70
C ASP A 641 27.16 -19.55 -19.12
N VAL A 642 26.82 -20.68 -19.73
CA VAL A 642 27.21 -22.02 -19.22
C VAL A 642 28.73 -22.23 -19.33
N ASP A 643 29.39 -21.46 -20.20
CA ASP A 643 30.80 -21.60 -20.53
C ASP A 643 31.74 -20.93 -19.52
N ASP A 644 31.25 -20.00 -18.69
CA ASP A 644 32.06 -19.27 -17.69
C ASP A 644 32.15 -19.97 -16.31
N ILE A 645 31.58 -21.18 -16.16
CA ILE A 645 31.56 -21.94 -14.88
C ILE A 645 32.36 -23.26 -14.93
N ASN A 646 32.98 -23.59 -16.07
CA ASN A 646 34.00 -24.63 -16.14
C ASN A 646 35.40 -24.02 -16.05
#